data_AF-A0A2T7EHR4-F1
#
_entry.id   AF-A0A2T7EHR4-F1
#
_cell.length_a   1.000
_cell.length_b   1.000
_cell.length_c   1.000
_cell.angle_alpha   90.00
_cell.angle_beta   90.00
_cell.angle_gamma   90.00
#
_symmetry.space_group_name_H-M   'P 1'
#
loop_
_entity.id
_entity.type
_entity.pdbx_description
1 polymer ?
#
loop_
_entity_poly.entity_id
_entity_poly.type
_entity_poly.pdbx_seq_one_letter_code
_entity_poly.pdbx_strand_id
1 'polypeptide(L)'
;MGVNKGSTFHGKVKECKTETPSNARWTLAYGVFAVQLLVFAFLLCPLAILYVFGLFISAGISLWRLIDHDFGSIKEDSNLKPALEVLYSLAVAQGILFGYRFIYYHGAKRRIAKEVGRWYQLDQEIVLDYLSEMVRGCEKDPSFARGRNLVTYAADLTMKPNSRKSFLSGVLILGALLRPKHRWYGQAGVIKQVLTGSASFSHVVRQLLETFGPTSPYSSEIKEEAARIVELVARSIRLEQFPGVAIHCVSSLLDTFDEYIWRPEEYERKVDIPKEFDRDWLFEEYDKDYLAIDGVPRPKAAEGESPESDRHRLLHGYKALVVVGLRILQKLAVHADNCMIISSTEGLVLKTMAHLTSGHLHGDHHDEWCGIAVESLKLMTGLMAAPGETGTKLRHQISGSMEAVISTSESVMDCPDCNLLLKRQTVQVLLDMSVDTSSIIAANESRKVIFTWILLHIFLLPDRERCGSIHLAKKGSYIRKLAGGKLQSVLSLQSEGSETRMLQSLGAVAGDLVSRTIVDAIDNSHILDAVLILIDLCRRYTERGVFLEGLKNGITNVLPKILQEIIGCGSTSEEIQVVTEENNDQVWAAPGADIEKGDVSQGRGQENASSQQKNGNEQPEVSKVQEALISLCMVIIENWIGKDQDVTRRFDNITSTLCSEQGMPVKTFAPLVTEVRDKLLKEKKMLKDW
;
A
#
# COMPACT_ATOMS: atom_id res chain seq x y z
N MET A 1 14.71 60.55 60.83
CA MET A 1 14.58 61.16 62.18
C MET A 1 13.73 60.19 63.03
N GLY A 2 14.28 59.68 64.14
CA GLY A 2 13.65 58.75 65.11
C GLY A 2 13.65 57.28 64.68
N VAL A 3 14.62 56.42 65.03
CA VAL A 3 14.99 55.87 66.35
C VAL A 3 13.82 55.16 67.05
N ASN A 4 13.81 53.81 67.05
CA ASN A 4 13.97 53.11 68.33
C ASN A 4 14.45 51.65 68.19
N LYS A 5 15.43 51.31 69.03
CA LYS A 5 16.04 49.99 69.21
C LYS A 5 15.31 49.22 70.31
N GLY A 6 15.28 47.89 70.16
CA GLY A 6 15.63 46.95 71.22
C GLY A 6 14.59 46.66 72.30
N SER A 7 14.03 45.44 72.26
CA SER A 7 13.90 44.63 73.48
C SER A 7 14.14 43.16 73.14
N THR A 8 15.12 42.59 73.84
CA THR A 8 15.63 41.21 73.75
C THR A 8 14.74 40.30 74.58
N PHE A 9 14.22 39.21 73.99
CA PHE A 9 13.55 38.14 74.73
C PHE A 9 14.42 36.88 74.71
N HIS A 10 14.93 36.50 75.88
CA HIS A 10 15.66 35.26 76.12
C HIS A 10 14.71 34.06 76.13
N GLY A 11 14.69 33.29 75.04
CA GLY A 11 14.07 31.95 75.00
C GLY A 11 15.12 30.87 75.20
N LYS A 12 15.08 30.16 76.34
CA LYS A 12 15.89 28.96 76.60
C LYS A 12 15.53 27.85 75.60
N VAL A 13 16.51 27.40 74.83
CA VAL A 13 16.44 26.14 74.07
C VAL A 13 16.36 24.99 75.08
N LYS A 14 15.22 24.30 75.13
CA LYS A 14 15.11 22.99 75.80
C LYS A 14 15.63 21.93 74.82
N GLU A 15 16.79 21.36 75.12
CA GLU A 15 17.25 20.12 74.48
C GLU A 15 16.21 19.02 74.71
N CYS A 16 15.63 18.52 73.63
CA CYS A 16 14.75 17.36 73.64
C CYS A 16 15.64 16.11 73.64
N LYS A 17 15.81 15.48 74.81
CA LYS A 17 16.43 14.15 74.92
C LYS A 17 15.57 13.15 74.14
N THR A 18 16.12 12.62 73.06
CA THR A 18 15.60 11.45 72.35
C THR A 18 15.76 10.22 73.25
N GLU A 19 14.69 9.80 73.92
CA GLU A 19 14.63 8.49 74.57
C GLU A 19 14.73 7.40 73.50
N THR A 20 15.76 6.57 73.59
CA THR A 20 15.92 5.38 72.76
C THR A 20 14.75 4.42 73.03
N PRO A 21 14.07 3.89 72.00
CA PRO A 21 12.98 2.95 72.22
C PRO A 21 13.51 1.70 72.93
N SER A 22 12.92 1.39 74.09
CA SER A 22 13.33 0.26 74.92
C SER A 22 13.33 -1.05 74.12
N ASN A 23 14.31 -1.93 74.37
CA ASN A 23 14.43 -3.25 73.75
C ASN A 23 13.13 -4.09 73.83
N ALA A 24 12.27 -3.79 74.81
CA ALA A 24 10.94 -4.36 74.97
C ALA A 24 9.96 -4.03 73.83
N ARG A 25 10.02 -2.81 73.25
CA ARG A 25 9.14 -2.41 72.13
C ARG A 25 9.55 -3.09 70.83
N TRP A 26 10.86 -3.24 70.60
CA TRP A 26 11.39 -3.97 69.46
C TRP A 26 11.06 -5.46 69.53
N THR A 27 11.25 -6.09 70.70
CA THR A 27 10.89 -7.51 70.89
C THR A 27 9.39 -7.76 70.73
N LEU A 28 8.53 -6.86 71.20
CA LEU A 28 7.08 -6.92 70.95
C LEU A 28 6.74 -6.78 69.45
N ALA A 29 7.37 -5.83 68.76
CA ALA A 29 7.17 -5.63 67.32
C ALA A 29 7.63 -6.86 66.51
N TYR A 30 8.79 -7.45 66.83
CA TYR A 30 9.26 -8.70 66.22
C TYR A 30 8.33 -9.87 66.50
N GLY A 31 7.81 -9.98 67.74
CA GLY A 31 6.82 -11.00 68.09
C GLY A 31 5.53 -10.89 67.29
N VAL A 32 4.97 -9.67 67.17
CA VAL A 32 3.77 -9.42 66.36
C VAL A 32 4.02 -9.71 64.88
N PHE A 33 5.18 -9.29 64.34
CA PHE A 33 5.56 -9.57 62.96
C PHE A 33 5.71 -11.07 62.70
N ALA A 34 6.34 -11.82 63.62
CA ALA A 34 6.46 -13.27 63.51
C ALA A 34 5.08 -13.97 63.55
N VAL A 35 4.17 -13.53 64.43
CA VAL A 35 2.80 -14.05 64.48
C VAL A 35 2.03 -13.73 63.19
N GLN A 36 2.17 -12.51 62.64
CA GLN A 36 1.56 -12.14 61.36
C GLN A 36 2.09 -12.99 60.20
N LEU A 37 3.40 -13.25 60.15
CA LEU A 37 3.98 -14.16 59.17
C LEU A 37 3.46 -15.59 59.32
N LEU A 38 3.30 -16.09 60.55
CA LEU A 38 2.73 -17.42 60.79
C LEU A 38 1.25 -17.49 60.37
N VAL A 39 0.44 -16.49 60.70
CA VAL A 39 -0.96 -16.40 60.26
C VAL A 39 -1.06 -16.35 58.74
N PHE A 40 -0.19 -15.56 58.09
CA PHE A 40 -0.13 -15.50 56.64
C PHE A 40 0.24 -16.85 56.03
N ALA A 41 1.30 -17.50 56.54
CA ALA A 41 1.81 -18.76 56.00
C ALA A 41 0.89 -19.97 56.23
N PHE A 42 0.26 -20.08 57.40
CA PHE A 42 -0.49 -21.28 57.80
C PHE A 42 -2.00 -21.16 57.67
N LEU A 43 -2.56 -19.95 57.63
CA LEU A 43 -4.00 -19.75 57.45
C LEU A 43 -4.31 -19.16 56.08
N LEU A 44 -3.68 -18.03 55.72
CA LEU A 44 -4.03 -17.33 54.48
C LEU A 44 -3.52 -18.04 53.23
N CYS A 45 -2.29 -18.60 53.23
CA CYS A 45 -1.77 -19.32 52.08
C CYS A 45 -2.56 -20.61 51.76
N PRO A 46 -2.86 -21.53 52.70
CA PRO A 46 -3.67 -22.71 52.40
C PRO A 46 -5.10 -22.35 52.02
N LEU A 47 -5.68 -21.33 52.64
CA LEU A 47 -7.00 -20.83 52.27
C LEU A 47 -6.99 -20.26 50.85
N ALA A 48 -5.95 -19.52 50.46
CA ALA A 48 -5.78 -19.02 49.10
C ALA A 48 -5.58 -20.17 48.10
N ILE A 49 -4.82 -21.20 48.45
CA ILE A 49 -4.65 -22.40 47.62
C ILE A 49 -5.98 -23.13 47.43
N LEU A 50 -6.77 -23.33 48.49
CA LEU A 50 -8.09 -23.95 48.39
C LEU A 50 -9.09 -23.07 47.63
N TYR A 51 -9.01 -21.75 47.79
CA TYR A 51 -9.88 -20.81 47.08
C TYR A 51 -9.56 -20.77 45.58
N VAL A 52 -8.27 -20.79 45.21
CA VAL A 52 -7.83 -20.69 43.81
C VAL A 52 -7.87 -22.06 43.10
N PHE A 53 -7.44 -23.12 43.79
CA PHE A 53 -7.29 -24.47 43.21
C PHE A 53 -8.33 -25.48 43.68
N GLY A 54 -9.26 -25.11 44.57
CA GLY A 54 -10.26 -26.04 45.11
C GLY A 54 -11.10 -26.73 44.03
N LEU A 55 -11.41 -26.03 42.94
CA LEU A 55 -12.11 -26.63 41.79
C LEU A 55 -11.25 -27.68 41.05
N PHE A 56 -9.94 -27.46 40.94
CA PHE A 56 -9.03 -28.46 40.36
C PHE A 56 -8.87 -29.68 41.28
N ILE A 57 -8.76 -29.45 42.59
CA ILE A 57 -8.67 -30.53 43.59
C ILE A 57 -9.96 -31.36 43.58
N SER A 58 -11.13 -30.71 43.61
CA SER A 58 -12.44 -31.37 43.55
C SER A 58 -12.61 -32.19 42.26
N ALA A 59 -12.22 -31.64 41.11
CA ALA A 59 -12.25 -32.36 39.85
C ALA A 59 -11.30 -33.56 39.83
N GLY A 60 -10.10 -33.43 40.38
CA GLY A 60 -9.13 -34.53 40.51
C GLY A 60 -9.66 -35.67 41.38
N ILE A 61 -10.22 -35.35 42.55
CA ILE A 61 -10.82 -36.35 43.46
C ILE A 61 -12.05 -37.01 42.81
N SER A 62 -12.87 -36.23 42.12
CA SER A 62 -14.06 -36.73 41.43
C SER A 62 -13.71 -37.67 40.28
N LEU A 63 -12.67 -37.32 39.50
CA LEU A 63 -12.14 -38.16 38.43
C LEU A 63 -11.56 -39.46 38.99
N TRP A 64 -10.80 -39.38 40.10
CA TRP A 64 -10.29 -40.55 40.80
C TRP A 64 -11.43 -41.50 41.19
N ARG A 65 -12.49 -40.99 41.84
CA ARG A 65 -13.63 -41.81 42.26
C ARG A 65 -14.44 -42.40 41.11
N LEU A 66 -14.54 -41.68 39.99
CA LEU A 66 -15.14 -42.22 38.76
C LEU A 66 -14.34 -43.38 38.17
N ILE A 67 -13.01 -43.37 38.28
CA ILE A 67 -12.14 -44.44 37.77
C ILE A 67 -12.18 -45.67 38.69
N ASP A 68 -12.13 -45.46 40.00
CA ASP A 68 -12.04 -46.53 41.00
C ASP A 68 -13.38 -47.27 41.22
N HIS A 69 -14.51 -46.60 40.94
CA HIS A 69 -15.88 -47.13 41.07
C HIS A 69 -16.26 -47.68 42.46
N ASP A 70 -15.45 -47.44 43.49
CA ASP A 70 -15.74 -47.87 44.87
C ASP A 70 -16.69 -46.87 45.57
N PHE A 71 -17.98 -47.02 45.27
CA PHE A 71 -19.04 -46.20 45.86
C PHE A 71 -19.59 -46.77 47.19
N GLY A 72 -18.94 -47.79 47.76
CA GLY A 72 -19.35 -48.46 48.98
C GLY A 72 -20.57 -49.38 48.79
N SER A 73 -20.53 -50.57 49.40
CA SER A 73 -21.66 -51.50 49.42
C SER A 73 -22.68 -51.09 50.49
N ILE A 74 -23.40 -49.98 50.28
CA ILE A 74 -24.48 -49.59 51.18
C ILE A 74 -25.75 -50.32 50.74
N LYS A 75 -26.33 -51.12 51.64
CA LYS A 75 -27.59 -51.82 51.43
C LYS A 75 -28.69 -50.83 51.04
N GLU A 76 -29.33 -51.13 49.92
CA GLU A 76 -30.63 -50.60 49.45
C GLU A 76 -30.75 -49.09 49.26
N ASP A 77 -30.14 -48.59 48.18
CA ASP A 77 -30.79 -47.55 47.37
C ASP A 77 -30.30 -47.66 45.92
N SER A 78 -31.14 -48.18 45.00
CA SER A 78 -30.77 -48.44 43.60
C SER A 78 -30.31 -47.19 42.83
N ASN A 79 -30.63 -46.01 43.38
CA ASN A 79 -30.36 -44.71 42.77
C ASN A 79 -29.05 -44.07 43.26
N LEU A 80 -28.41 -44.59 44.32
CA LEU A 80 -27.23 -43.97 44.94
C LEU A 80 -26.01 -43.97 44.00
N LYS A 81 -25.71 -45.13 43.41
CA LYS A 81 -24.58 -45.27 42.49
C LYS A 81 -24.75 -44.39 41.24
N PRO A 82 -25.88 -44.44 40.51
CA PRO A 82 -26.13 -43.51 39.39
C PRO A 82 -26.04 -42.04 39.81
N ALA A 83 -26.55 -41.67 40.99
CA ALA A 83 -26.48 -40.29 41.48
C ALA A 83 -25.04 -39.82 41.75
N LEU A 84 -24.19 -40.68 42.34
CA LEU A 84 -22.77 -40.39 42.57
C LEU A 84 -22.00 -40.29 41.25
N GLU A 85 -22.28 -41.16 40.28
CA GLU A 85 -21.70 -41.07 38.94
C GLU A 85 -22.04 -39.74 38.26
N VAL A 86 -23.28 -39.28 38.33
CA VAL A 86 -23.70 -37.97 37.80
C VAL A 86 -23.01 -36.83 38.57
N LEU A 87 -22.95 -36.89 39.90
CA LEU A 87 -22.33 -35.87 40.74
C LEU A 87 -20.84 -35.70 40.44
N TYR A 88 -20.08 -36.80 40.41
CA TYR A 88 -18.66 -36.75 40.09
C TYR A 88 -18.42 -36.34 38.64
N SER A 89 -19.25 -36.79 37.70
CA SER A 89 -19.17 -36.36 36.30
C SER A 89 -19.38 -34.85 36.17
N LEU A 90 -20.34 -34.30 36.91
CA LEU A 90 -20.60 -32.86 36.97
C LEU A 90 -19.41 -32.09 37.55
N ALA A 91 -18.82 -32.57 38.64
CA ALA A 91 -17.66 -31.95 39.27
C ALA A 91 -16.41 -31.96 38.35
N VAL A 92 -16.18 -33.06 37.63
CA VAL A 92 -15.12 -33.14 36.60
C VAL A 92 -15.40 -32.16 35.46
N ALA A 93 -16.63 -32.13 34.94
CA ALA A 93 -17.01 -31.21 33.87
C ALA A 93 -16.84 -29.73 34.30
N GLN A 94 -17.25 -29.37 35.51
CA GLN A 94 -17.04 -28.04 36.09
C GLN A 94 -15.56 -27.69 36.21
N GLY A 95 -14.73 -28.63 36.67
CA GLY A 95 -13.28 -28.46 36.74
C GLY A 95 -12.62 -28.24 35.38
N ILE A 96 -13.03 -28.99 34.35
CA ILE A 96 -12.55 -28.82 32.97
C ILE A 96 -12.92 -27.43 32.44
N LEU A 97 -14.19 -27.01 32.58
CA LEU A 97 -14.65 -25.68 32.16
C LEU A 97 -13.90 -24.56 32.89
N PHE A 98 -13.70 -24.70 34.20
CA PHE A 98 -12.90 -23.78 34.99
C PHE A 98 -11.44 -23.75 34.50
N GLY A 99 -10.85 -24.90 34.19
CA GLY A 99 -9.51 -25.02 33.62
C GLY A 99 -9.36 -24.26 32.30
N TYR A 100 -10.28 -24.45 31.36
CA TYR A 100 -10.30 -23.70 30.10
C TYR A 100 -10.38 -22.19 30.35
N ARG A 101 -11.28 -21.76 31.23
CA ARG A 101 -11.42 -20.35 31.63
C ARG A 101 -10.13 -19.82 32.23
N PHE A 102 -9.53 -20.55 33.17
CA PHE A 102 -8.29 -20.17 33.85
C PHE A 102 -7.13 -19.96 32.86
N ILE A 103 -6.89 -20.93 31.97
CA ILE A 103 -5.86 -20.87 30.93
C ILE A 103 -6.10 -19.69 29.99
N TYR A 104 -7.35 -19.47 29.59
CA TYR A 104 -7.71 -18.36 28.72
C TYR A 104 -7.40 -17.01 29.37
N TYR A 105 -7.86 -16.78 30.61
CA TYR A 105 -7.68 -15.50 31.31
C TYR A 105 -6.21 -15.18 31.63
N HIS A 106 -5.43 -16.17 32.07
CA HIS A 106 -4.07 -15.95 32.56
C HIS A 106 -2.99 -16.09 31.49
N GLY A 107 -3.29 -16.70 30.34
CA GLY A 107 -2.29 -16.94 29.29
C GLY A 107 -2.80 -16.63 27.88
N ALA A 108 -3.81 -17.37 27.42
CA ALA A 108 -4.17 -17.38 26.00
C ALA A 108 -4.66 -16.01 25.50
N LYS A 109 -5.50 -15.31 26.27
CA LYS A 109 -6.06 -14.00 25.91
C LYS A 109 -4.96 -12.99 25.56
N ARG A 110 -3.90 -12.90 26.39
CA ARG A 110 -2.80 -11.96 26.18
C ARG A 110 -1.93 -12.34 24.98
N ARG A 111 -1.69 -13.63 24.77
CA ARG A 111 -0.97 -14.14 23.58
C ARG A 111 -1.74 -13.87 22.29
N ILE A 112 -3.05 -14.19 22.27
CA ILE A 112 -3.93 -13.92 21.12
C ILE A 112 -3.93 -12.42 20.81
N ALA A 113 -4.12 -11.56 21.81
CA ALA A 113 -4.11 -10.11 21.60
C ALA A 113 -2.77 -9.60 21.07
N LYS A 114 -1.64 -10.11 21.56
CA LYS A 114 -0.31 -9.76 21.05
C LYS A 114 -0.11 -10.19 19.60
N GLU A 115 -0.52 -11.41 19.27
CA GLU A 115 -0.43 -11.90 17.89
C GLU A 115 -1.30 -11.08 16.95
N VAL A 116 -2.59 -10.92 17.25
CA VAL A 116 -3.52 -10.13 16.44
C VAL A 116 -3.05 -8.67 16.34
N GLY A 117 -2.59 -8.08 17.45
CA GLY A 117 -2.02 -6.73 17.45
C GLY A 117 -0.81 -6.60 16.53
N ARG A 118 0.13 -7.55 16.57
CA ARG A 118 1.27 -7.60 15.65
C ARG A 118 0.84 -7.78 14.20
N TRP A 119 -0.11 -8.68 13.95
CA TRP A 119 -0.63 -8.96 12.61
C TRP A 119 -1.30 -7.75 11.98
N TYR A 120 -2.11 -7.01 12.72
CA TYR A 120 -2.85 -5.83 12.23
C TYR A 120 -2.17 -4.49 12.52
N GLN A 121 -1.00 -4.50 13.17
CA GLN A 121 -0.30 -3.30 13.66
C GLN A 121 -1.19 -2.44 14.57
N LEU A 122 -1.96 -3.09 15.43
CA LEU A 122 -2.79 -2.48 16.45
C LEU A 122 -2.13 -2.59 17.82
N ASP A 123 -2.41 -1.63 18.69
CA ASP A 123 -2.07 -1.77 20.10
C ASP A 123 -2.73 -3.03 20.67
N GLN A 124 -1.94 -3.81 21.41
CA GLN A 124 -2.41 -4.98 22.11
C GLN A 124 -3.59 -4.67 23.04
N GLU A 125 -3.61 -3.47 23.66
CA GLU A 125 -4.69 -3.05 24.55
C GLU A 125 -6.05 -3.01 23.84
N ILE A 126 -6.11 -2.54 22.59
CA ILE A 126 -7.33 -2.48 21.79
C ILE A 126 -7.92 -3.87 21.55
N VAL A 127 -7.07 -4.85 21.24
CA VAL A 127 -7.51 -6.24 21.03
C VAL A 127 -7.91 -6.90 22.35
N LEU A 128 -7.19 -6.59 23.44
CA LEU A 128 -7.57 -7.05 24.78
C LEU A 128 -8.95 -6.53 25.19
N ASP A 129 -9.29 -5.29 24.87
CA ASP A 129 -10.61 -4.70 25.15
C ASP A 129 -11.72 -5.45 24.40
N TYR A 130 -11.52 -5.73 23.10
CA TYR A 130 -12.45 -6.55 22.33
C TYR A 130 -12.65 -7.94 22.95
N LEU A 131 -11.56 -8.65 23.26
CA LEU A 131 -11.63 -9.97 23.88
C LEU A 131 -12.30 -9.94 25.26
N SER A 132 -12.10 -8.86 26.03
CA SER A 132 -12.73 -8.66 27.33
C SER A 132 -14.24 -8.46 27.19
N GLU A 133 -14.67 -7.66 26.22
CA GLU A 133 -16.08 -7.41 25.95
C GLU A 133 -16.79 -8.70 25.52
N MET A 134 -16.18 -9.47 24.61
CA MET A 134 -16.72 -10.75 24.15
C MET A 134 -16.94 -11.72 25.31
N VAL A 135 -15.96 -11.85 26.20
CA VAL A 135 -16.07 -12.75 27.36
C VAL A 135 -17.16 -12.29 28.32
N ARG A 136 -17.14 -11.00 28.70
CA ARG A 136 -18.14 -10.41 29.60
C ARG A 136 -19.55 -10.53 29.04
N GLY A 137 -19.72 -10.38 27.73
CA GLY A 137 -21.00 -10.54 27.05
C GLY A 137 -21.47 -12.00 27.05
N CYS A 138 -20.60 -12.94 26.68
CA CYS A 138 -20.91 -14.37 26.65
C CYS A 138 -21.21 -14.95 28.03
N GLU A 139 -20.57 -14.44 29.09
CA GLU A 139 -20.86 -14.82 30.48
C GLU A 139 -22.27 -14.44 30.92
N LYS A 140 -22.84 -13.36 30.35
CA LYS A 140 -24.20 -12.93 30.63
C LYS A 140 -25.21 -13.64 29.74
N ASP A 141 -24.89 -13.77 28.46
CA ASP A 141 -25.72 -14.43 27.45
C ASP A 141 -24.81 -15.07 26.40
N PRO A 142 -24.79 -16.42 26.28
CA PRO A 142 -24.01 -17.11 25.24
C PRO A 142 -24.37 -16.67 23.81
N SER A 143 -25.60 -16.19 23.58
CA SER A 143 -26.03 -15.69 22.28
C SER A 143 -25.38 -14.36 21.89
N PHE A 144 -24.77 -13.64 22.85
CA PHE A 144 -24.06 -12.38 22.64
C PHE A 144 -23.00 -12.48 21.53
N ALA A 145 -22.32 -13.62 21.39
CA ALA A 145 -21.30 -13.82 20.35
C ALA A 145 -21.88 -13.83 18.94
N ARG A 146 -23.18 -14.10 18.77
CA ARG A 146 -23.81 -14.24 17.47
C ARG A 146 -23.81 -12.90 16.74
N GLY A 147 -23.15 -12.86 15.59
CA GLY A 147 -23.02 -11.64 14.78
C GLY A 147 -21.98 -10.64 15.29
N ARG A 148 -21.25 -10.95 16.37
CA ARG A 148 -20.13 -10.13 16.85
C ARG A 148 -18.83 -10.53 16.16
N ASN A 149 -18.12 -9.54 15.67
CA ASN A 149 -16.74 -9.66 15.20
C ASN A 149 -16.03 -8.32 15.39
N LEU A 150 -14.76 -8.25 14.98
CA LEU A 150 -13.94 -7.06 15.13
C LEU A 150 -14.50 -5.85 14.35
N VAL A 151 -15.16 -6.06 13.21
CA VAL A 151 -15.83 -5.00 12.43
C VAL A 151 -17.04 -4.44 13.18
N THR A 152 -17.95 -5.32 13.65
CA THR A 152 -19.15 -4.86 14.37
C THR A 152 -18.80 -4.21 15.70
N TYR A 153 -17.77 -4.72 16.40
CA TYR A 153 -17.24 -4.09 17.60
C TYR A 153 -16.70 -2.69 17.31
N ALA A 154 -15.85 -2.54 16.29
CA ALA A 154 -15.29 -1.25 15.94
C ALA A 154 -16.34 -0.25 15.44
N ALA A 155 -17.35 -0.72 14.71
CA ALA A 155 -18.49 0.09 14.32
C ALA A 155 -19.30 0.56 15.55
N ASP A 156 -19.57 -0.32 16.51
CA ASP A 156 -20.24 0.07 17.75
C ASP A 156 -19.41 1.12 18.51
N LEU A 157 -18.08 0.98 18.53
CA LEU A 157 -17.18 1.94 19.16
C LEU A 157 -17.22 3.33 18.51
N THR A 158 -17.31 3.42 17.18
CA THR A 158 -17.44 4.72 16.48
C THR A 158 -18.82 5.33 16.65
N MET A 159 -19.83 4.53 16.94
CA MET A 159 -21.21 4.97 17.18
C MET A 159 -21.48 5.39 18.63
N LYS A 160 -20.59 5.04 19.58
CA LYS A 160 -20.74 5.42 20.99
C LYS A 160 -20.65 6.95 21.15
N PRO A 161 -21.71 7.62 21.65
CA PRO A 161 -21.68 9.06 21.84
C PRO A 161 -20.64 9.44 22.91
N ASN A 162 -20.02 10.61 22.74
CA ASN A 162 -19.17 11.28 23.73
C ASN A 162 -17.98 10.46 24.27
N SER A 163 -17.51 9.43 23.55
CA SER A 163 -16.32 8.67 23.94
C SER A 163 -15.24 8.76 22.86
N ARG A 164 -14.38 9.79 22.94
CA ARG A 164 -13.26 10.00 22.02
C ARG A 164 -12.32 8.78 21.97
N LYS A 165 -12.04 8.16 23.13
CA LYS A 165 -11.27 6.91 23.24
C LYS A 165 -11.88 5.77 22.44
N SER A 166 -13.19 5.53 22.63
CA SER A 166 -13.89 4.46 21.91
C SER A 166 -13.87 4.75 20.41
N PHE A 167 -14.21 5.98 20.02
CA PHE A 167 -14.20 6.40 18.63
C PHE A 167 -12.84 6.15 17.96
N LEU A 168 -11.74 6.62 18.57
CA LEU A 168 -10.38 6.40 18.05
C LEU A 168 -10.03 4.92 17.95
N SER A 169 -10.36 4.12 18.96
CA SER A 169 -10.13 2.68 18.92
C SER A 169 -10.89 2.02 17.77
N GLY A 170 -12.15 2.45 17.54
CA GLY A 170 -12.96 2.02 16.41
C GLY A 170 -12.34 2.42 15.06
N VAL A 171 -11.87 3.66 14.92
CA VAL A 171 -11.17 4.15 13.72
C VAL A 171 -9.92 3.33 13.42
N LEU A 172 -9.08 3.09 14.43
CA LEU A 172 -7.84 2.32 14.28
C LEU A 172 -8.13 0.88 13.84
N ILE A 173 -9.11 0.23 14.46
CA ILE A 173 -9.50 -1.14 14.09
C ILE A 173 -10.04 -1.18 12.65
N LEU A 174 -10.99 -0.32 12.30
CA LEU A 174 -11.59 -0.29 10.96
C LEU A 174 -10.54 0.05 9.90
N GLY A 175 -9.67 1.01 10.19
CA GLY A 175 -8.56 1.40 9.35
C GLY A 175 -7.58 0.26 9.08
N ALA A 176 -7.13 -0.43 10.14
CA ALA A 176 -6.24 -1.59 10.03
C ALA A 176 -6.84 -2.71 9.17
N LEU A 177 -8.16 -2.94 9.25
CA LEU A 177 -8.88 -3.93 8.43
C LEU A 177 -8.99 -3.52 6.95
N LEU A 178 -8.84 -2.24 6.62
CA LEU A 178 -8.89 -1.72 5.26
C LEU A 178 -7.51 -1.69 4.57
N ARG A 179 -6.41 -1.80 5.34
CA ARG A 179 -5.03 -1.80 4.82
C ARG A 179 -4.82 -2.94 3.82
N PRO A 180 -4.16 -2.70 2.67
CA PRO A 180 -3.97 -3.70 1.62
C PRO A 180 -3.35 -5.02 2.11
N LYS A 181 -2.36 -4.94 3.01
CA LYS A 181 -1.66 -6.09 3.59
C LYS A 181 -2.58 -7.04 4.36
N HIS A 182 -3.70 -6.55 4.86
CA HIS A 182 -4.60 -7.27 5.78
C HIS A 182 -6.01 -7.42 5.24
N ARG A 183 -6.27 -6.95 4.00
CA ARG A 183 -7.59 -6.95 3.39
C ARG A 183 -7.99 -8.38 3.01
N TRP A 184 -8.85 -8.99 3.80
CA TRP A 184 -9.52 -10.23 3.40
C TRP A 184 -10.65 -9.91 2.41
N TYR A 185 -10.88 -10.82 1.45
CA TYR A 185 -11.95 -10.66 0.47
C TYR A 185 -13.30 -10.49 1.19
N GLY A 186 -13.96 -9.34 0.99
CA GLY A 186 -15.29 -9.04 1.56
C GLY A 186 -15.32 -8.15 2.82
N GLN A 187 -14.21 -7.96 3.56
CA GLN A 187 -14.21 -7.15 4.79
C GLN A 187 -14.65 -5.69 4.56
N ALA A 188 -14.13 -5.07 3.50
CA ALA A 188 -14.54 -3.72 3.11
C ALA A 188 -16.05 -3.62 2.81
N GLY A 189 -16.64 -4.67 2.25
CA GLY A 189 -18.08 -4.75 1.99
C GLY A 189 -18.89 -4.79 3.29
N VAL A 190 -18.45 -5.59 4.26
CA VAL A 190 -19.09 -5.70 5.59
C VAL A 190 -18.98 -4.39 6.36
N ILE A 191 -17.78 -3.77 6.42
CA ILE A 191 -17.57 -2.47 7.08
C ILE A 191 -18.51 -1.43 6.47
N LYS A 192 -18.54 -1.35 5.14
CA LYS A 192 -19.42 -0.42 4.42
C LYS A 192 -20.88 -0.65 4.81
N GLN A 193 -21.37 -1.89 4.74
CA GLN A 193 -22.75 -2.23 5.03
C GLN A 193 -23.14 -1.87 6.48
N VAL A 194 -22.29 -2.20 7.46
CA VAL A 194 -22.53 -1.91 8.87
C VAL A 194 -22.59 -0.41 9.14
N LEU A 195 -21.65 0.37 8.57
CA LEU A 195 -21.63 1.82 8.76
C LEU A 195 -22.81 2.50 8.05
N THR A 196 -23.06 2.18 6.77
CA THR A 196 -24.12 2.85 5.99
C THR A 196 -25.52 2.43 6.40
N GLY A 197 -25.69 1.26 7.01
CA GLY A 197 -26.97 0.78 7.53
C GLY A 197 -27.32 1.32 8.92
N SER A 198 -26.42 2.05 9.57
CA SER A 198 -26.62 2.56 10.93
C SER A 198 -27.39 3.89 10.96
N ALA A 199 -28.27 4.07 11.94
CA ALA A 199 -28.94 5.33 12.21
C ALA A 199 -27.96 6.46 12.60
N SER A 200 -26.77 6.11 13.12
CA SER A 200 -25.72 7.04 13.49
C SER A 200 -24.77 7.39 12.33
N PHE A 201 -25.06 6.94 11.10
CA PHE A 201 -24.16 7.11 9.95
C PHE A 201 -23.69 8.56 9.76
N SER A 202 -24.61 9.53 9.74
CA SER A 202 -24.24 10.94 9.52
C SER A 202 -23.38 11.50 10.66
N HIS A 203 -23.64 11.10 11.91
CA HIS A 203 -22.81 11.49 13.04
C HIS A 203 -21.40 10.90 12.95
N VAL A 204 -21.28 9.60 12.64
CA VAL A 204 -19.98 8.93 12.46
C VAL A 204 -19.18 9.57 11.33
N VAL A 205 -19.82 9.85 10.20
CA VAL A 205 -19.16 10.54 9.06
C VAL A 205 -18.68 11.93 9.47
N ARG A 206 -19.47 12.70 10.23
CA ARG A 206 -19.05 14.02 10.72
C ARG A 206 -17.80 13.91 11.59
N GLN A 207 -17.78 13.01 12.57
CA GLN A 207 -16.62 12.83 13.44
C GLN A 207 -15.37 12.38 12.66
N LEU A 208 -15.55 11.50 11.66
CA LEU A 208 -14.45 11.10 10.79
C LEU A 208 -13.90 12.28 9.97
N LEU A 209 -14.78 13.10 9.37
CA LEU A 209 -14.38 14.31 8.64
C LEU A 209 -13.61 15.28 9.53
N GLU A 210 -14.07 15.51 10.75
CA GLU A 210 -13.39 16.37 11.72
C GLU A 210 -12.03 15.78 12.15
N THR A 211 -11.90 14.45 12.19
CA THR A 211 -10.65 13.75 12.54
C THR A 211 -9.52 14.01 11.56
N PHE A 212 -9.82 14.25 10.28
CA PHE A 212 -8.81 14.65 9.29
C PHE A 212 -8.97 16.09 8.77
N GLY A 213 -9.81 16.87 9.44
CA GLY A 213 -9.94 18.29 9.15
C GLY A 213 -8.64 19.07 9.40
N PRO A 214 -8.54 20.30 8.87
CA PRO A 214 -7.30 21.08 8.95
C PRO A 214 -6.90 21.47 10.37
N THR A 215 -7.87 21.59 11.29
CA THR A 215 -7.64 21.88 12.71
C THR A 215 -7.45 20.63 13.57
N SER A 216 -7.37 19.45 12.94
CA SER A 216 -7.25 18.19 13.66
C SER A 216 -5.85 18.04 14.30
N PRO A 217 -5.79 17.76 15.61
CA PRO A 217 -4.53 17.54 16.34
C PRO A 217 -3.97 16.12 16.14
N TYR A 218 -4.65 15.28 15.36
CA TYR A 218 -4.23 13.89 15.17
C TYR A 218 -3.09 13.76 14.16
N SER A 219 -2.28 12.72 14.33
CA SER A 219 -1.16 12.41 13.43
C SER A 219 -1.65 12.04 12.02
N SER A 220 -0.75 12.12 11.05
CA SER A 220 -1.02 11.77 9.64
C SER A 220 -1.57 10.34 9.50
N GLU A 221 -1.14 9.39 10.33
CA GLU A 221 -1.64 8.01 10.30
C GLU A 221 -3.11 7.91 10.72
N ILE A 222 -3.51 8.59 11.80
CA ILE A 222 -4.90 8.60 12.25
C ILE A 222 -5.79 9.32 11.23
N LYS A 223 -5.28 10.42 10.65
CA LYS A 223 -5.95 11.15 9.57
C LYS A 223 -6.17 10.25 8.36
N GLU A 224 -5.15 9.48 7.96
CA GLU A 224 -5.25 8.50 6.87
C GLU A 224 -6.29 7.42 7.18
N GLU A 225 -6.30 6.86 8.40
CA GLU A 225 -7.31 5.84 8.77
C GLU A 225 -8.73 6.37 8.70
N ALA A 226 -8.97 7.56 9.26
CA ALA A 226 -10.28 8.19 9.21
C ALA A 226 -10.69 8.49 7.76
N ALA A 227 -9.78 9.01 6.94
CA ALA A 227 -10.02 9.30 5.53
C ALA A 227 -10.31 8.01 4.72
N ARG A 228 -9.61 6.90 4.98
CA ARG A 228 -9.90 5.59 4.34
C ARG A 228 -11.29 5.08 4.64
N ILE A 229 -11.76 5.24 5.88
CA ILE A 229 -13.13 4.87 6.26
C ILE A 229 -14.14 5.74 5.51
N VAL A 230 -13.89 7.07 5.42
CA VAL A 230 -14.73 7.97 4.61
C VAL A 230 -14.69 7.59 3.13
N GLU A 231 -13.53 7.28 2.57
CA GLU A 231 -13.35 6.84 1.19
C GLU A 231 -14.20 5.58 0.89
N LEU A 232 -14.30 4.65 1.85
CA LEU A 232 -15.12 3.45 1.70
C LEU A 232 -16.62 3.76 1.58
N VAL A 233 -17.11 4.71 2.38
CA VAL A 233 -18.53 5.06 2.45
C VAL A 233 -18.92 6.26 1.58
N ALA A 234 -17.95 6.94 0.95
CA ALA A 234 -18.12 8.22 0.24
C ALA A 234 -19.27 8.23 -0.79
N ARG A 235 -19.48 7.11 -1.50
CA ARG A 235 -20.61 6.98 -2.45
C ARG A 235 -22.00 7.05 -1.79
N SER A 236 -22.07 6.95 -0.47
CA SER A 236 -23.32 7.03 0.32
C SER A 236 -23.48 8.39 0.99
N ILE A 237 -22.51 9.30 0.83
CA ILE A 237 -22.52 10.64 1.43
C ILE A 237 -23.21 11.62 0.47
N ARG A 238 -24.14 12.41 1.01
CA ARG A 238 -24.71 13.60 0.36
C ARG A 238 -24.09 14.83 1.03
N LEU A 239 -23.36 15.64 0.27
CA LEU A 239 -22.62 16.80 0.79
C LEU A 239 -23.55 17.85 1.42
N GLU A 240 -24.79 17.94 0.97
CA GLU A 240 -25.83 18.81 1.55
C GLU A 240 -26.08 18.54 3.04
N GLN A 241 -25.81 17.32 3.54
CA GLN A 241 -25.93 16.97 4.97
C GLN A 241 -24.75 17.49 5.82
N PHE A 242 -23.68 17.95 5.16
CA PHE A 242 -22.42 18.39 5.77
C PHE A 242 -21.94 19.71 5.14
N PRO A 243 -22.79 20.76 5.14
CA PRO A 243 -22.49 21.98 4.40
C PRO A 243 -21.21 22.63 4.92
N GLY A 244 -20.29 22.96 4.01
CA GLY A 244 -18.98 23.55 4.31
C GLY A 244 -17.96 22.56 4.88
N VAL A 245 -18.31 21.81 5.92
CA VAL A 245 -17.38 20.96 6.69
C VAL A 245 -16.76 19.86 5.82
N ALA A 246 -17.57 19.10 5.09
CA ALA A 246 -17.06 17.93 4.37
C ALA A 246 -16.04 18.32 3.27
N ILE A 247 -16.37 19.33 2.47
CA ILE A 247 -15.47 19.80 1.42
C ILE A 247 -14.22 20.44 2.02
N HIS A 248 -14.35 21.20 3.10
CA HIS A 248 -13.20 21.81 3.77
C HIS A 248 -12.22 20.76 4.31
N CYS A 249 -12.71 19.70 4.98
CA CYS A 249 -11.88 18.61 5.47
C CYS A 249 -11.26 17.76 4.35
N VAL A 250 -11.98 17.53 3.24
CA VAL A 250 -11.40 16.82 2.09
C VAL A 250 -10.38 17.68 1.36
N SER A 251 -10.62 18.99 1.24
CA SER A 251 -9.69 19.94 0.64
C SER A 251 -8.37 20.05 1.41
N SER A 252 -8.38 19.92 2.74
CA SER A 252 -7.15 19.95 3.55
C SER A 252 -6.25 18.73 3.35
N LEU A 253 -6.78 17.62 2.82
CA LEU A 253 -5.97 16.45 2.43
C LEU A 253 -5.16 16.71 1.14
N LEU A 254 -5.50 17.78 0.40
CA LEU A 254 -4.91 18.15 -0.88
C LEU A 254 -4.00 19.37 -0.76
N ASP A 255 -3.70 19.83 0.47
CA ASP A 255 -2.70 20.88 0.69
C ASP A 255 -1.37 20.46 0.03
N THR A 256 -0.58 21.41 -0.48
CA THR A 256 0.68 21.10 -1.17
C THR A 256 1.71 20.47 -0.23
N PHE A 257 2.77 19.85 -0.76
CA PHE A 257 3.80 19.26 0.09
C PHE A 257 4.49 20.31 0.98
N ASP A 258 4.71 21.52 0.47
CA ASP A 258 5.25 22.63 1.26
C ASP A 258 4.25 23.05 2.34
N GLU A 259 2.97 23.22 2.01
CA GLU A 259 1.92 23.49 3.02
C GLU A 259 1.77 22.34 4.03
N TYR A 260 2.05 21.11 3.64
CA TYR A 260 2.06 19.93 4.49
C TYR A 260 3.24 19.96 5.47
N ILE A 261 4.45 20.30 5.01
CA ILE A 261 5.64 20.46 5.87
C ILE A 261 5.49 21.68 6.79
N TRP A 262 4.96 22.79 6.27
CA TRP A 262 4.78 24.05 7.01
C TRP A 262 3.56 24.05 7.92
N ARG A 263 2.64 23.10 7.78
CA ARG A 263 1.65 22.86 8.82
C ARG A 263 2.45 22.52 10.07
N PRO A 264 2.30 23.26 11.19
CA PRO A 264 2.92 22.87 12.43
C PRO A 264 2.23 21.57 12.89
N GLU A 265 2.69 20.44 12.38
CA GLU A 265 2.87 19.26 13.22
C GLU A 265 3.90 19.69 14.25
N GLU A 266 3.38 20.36 15.29
CA GLU A 266 4.05 20.91 16.45
C GLU A 266 5.45 20.29 16.60
N TYR A 267 6.45 20.98 16.04
CA TYR A 267 7.83 20.52 15.95
C TYR A 267 8.43 20.57 17.35
N GLU A 268 8.10 19.56 18.13
CA GLU A 268 8.89 18.87 19.14
C GLU A 268 7.96 17.95 19.94
N ARG A 269 7.80 16.71 19.47
CA ARG A 269 7.68 15.61 20.43
C ARG A 269 8.74 14.56 20.11
N LYS A 270 9.92 14.79 20.69
CA LYS A 270 10.78 13.71 21.18
C LYS A 270 9.87 12.63 21.76
N VAL A 271 10.17 11.37 21.43
CA VAL A 271 9.45 10.17 21.87
C VAL A 271 9.13 10.24 23.37
N ASP A 272 7.93 10.70 23.67
CA ASP A 272 7.20 10.51 24.91
C ASP A 272 5.76 10.28 24.47
N ILE A 273 5.33 9.03 24.56
CA ILE A 273 3.92 8.69 24.63
C ILE A 273 3.52 9.01 26.08
N PRO A 274 2.70 10.02 26.38
CA PRO A 274 2.01 10.01 27.65
C PRO A 274 0.96 8.90 27.55
N LYS A 275 1.17 7.82 28.30
CA LYS A 275 0.05 7.08 28.84
C LYS A 275 -0.70 8.04 29.76
N GLU A 276 -1.69 8.77 29.23
CA GLU A 276 -2.70 9.42 30.06
C GLU A 276 -3.96 9.72 29.23
N PHE A 277 -4.89 8.76 29.31
CA PHE A 277 -6.31 9.01 29.12
C PHE A 277 -6.80 9.87 30.28
N ASP A 278 -6.82 11.18 30.09
CA ASP A 278 -7.77 12.14 30.63
C ASP A 278 -7.12 13.50 30.55
N ARG A 279 -7.61 14.34 29.62
CA ARG A 279 -7.73 15.79 29.85
C ARG A 279 -8.79 16.35 28.92
N ASP A 280 -9.95 16.56 29.52
CA ASP A 280 -10.92 17.57 29.13
C ASP A 280 -10.21 18.88 28.78
N TRP A 281 -10.65 19.50 27.69
CA TRP A 281 -10.16 20.81 27.26
C TRP A 281 -10.64 21.89 28.23
N LEU A 282 -9.71 22.49 28.99
CA LEU A 282 -9.62 23.91 29.41
C LEU A 282 -8.80 23.99 30.71
N PHE A 283 -7.65 24.68 30.69
CA PHE A 283 -7.43 25.89 31.51
C PHE A 283 -6.13 26.59 31.09
N GLU A 284 -6.16 27.89 31.36
CA GLU A 284 -5.31 28.98 30.93
C GLU A 284 -3.83 28.86 31.35
N GLU A 285 -2.97 29.49 30.53
CA GLU A 285 -1.82 30.31 30.92
C GLU A 285 -1.34 30.17 32.39
N TYR A 286 -0.28 29.38 32.65
CA TYR A 286 0.91 29.68 33.47
C TYR A 286 1.72 28.41 33.83
N ASP A 287 3.02 28.64 34.07
CA ASP A 287 4.03 27.77 34.72
C ASP A 287 4.82 26.76 33.87
N LYS A 288 5.83 27.34 33.19
CA LYS A 288 7.20 26.82 33.14
C LYS A 288 7.76 26.65 34.55
N ASP A 289 8.03 25.41 34.95
CA ASP A 289 9.07 24.96 35.89
C ASP A 289 8.54 23.73 36.59
N TYR A 290 8.93 22.52 36.19
CA TYR A 290 9.06 21.31 37.03
C TYR A 290 9.51 20.14 36.15
N LEU A 291 10.78 20.21 35.68
CA LEU A 291 11.52 19.04 35.21
C LEU A 291 12.61 18.73 36.23
N ALA A 292 12.50 17.59 36.91
CA ALA A 292 13.61 16.72 37.30
C ALA A 292 13.09 15.58 38.19
N ILE A 293 13.19 14.33 37.73
CA ILE A 293 13.76 13.17 38.44
C ILE A 293 13.71 11.95 37.50
N ASP A 294 14.87 11.33 37.36
CA ASP A 294 15.23 10.20 36.49
C ASP A 294 14.57 8.86 36.84
N GLY A 295 14.47 7.99 35.81
CA GLY A 295 14.86 6.58 35.98
C GLY A 295 13.92 5.49 35.44
N VAL A 296 13.70 5.37 34.11
CA VAL A 296 13.20 4.12 33.46
C VAL A 296 13.76 4.01 32.01
N PRO A 297 14.12 2.81 31.47
CA PRO A 297 14.91 2.67 30.24
C PRO A 297 14.16 3.04 28.95
N ARG A 298 14.82 3.83 28.08
CA ARG A 298 14.41 4.12 26.70
C ARG A 298 14.37 2.84 25.85
N PRO A 299 13.38 2.65 24.96
CA PRO A 299 13.62 1.92 23.72
C PRO A 299 14.62 2.77 22.91
N LYS A 300 15.73 2.17 22.48
CA LYS A 300 16.66 2.83 21.56
C LYS A 300 15.87 3.26 20.32
N ALA A 301 15.66 4.57 20.13
CA ALA A 301 15.70 5.09 18.78
C ALA A 301 17.05 4.62 18.22
N ALA A 302 17.07 4.07 17.01
CA ALA A 302 18.33 3.84 16.35
C ALA A 302 18.98 5.23 16.18
N GLU A 303 19.92 5.55 17.08
CA GLU A 303 20.84 6.67 16.89
C GLU A 303 21.58 6.38 15.57
N GLY A 304 21.14 7.02 14.49
CA GLY A 304 21.63 6.75 13.14
C GLY A 304 20.63 6.90 11.98
N GLU A 305 19.33 7.17 12.21
CA GLU A 305 18.42 7.45 11.07
C GLU A 305 18.76 8.81 10.42
N SER A 306 19.03 8.78 9.11
CA SER A 306 19.43 9.98 8.35
C SER A 306 18.23 10.92 8.12
N PRO A 307 18.46 12.23 7.92
CA PRO A 307 17.40 13.18 7.54
C PRO A 307 16.60 12.79 6.29
N GLU A 308 17.18 11.95 5.42
CA GLU A 308 16.53 11.43 4.21
C GLU A 308 15.45 10.38 4.54
N SER A 309 15.64 9.58 5.60
CA SER A 309 14.66 8.60 6.09
C SER A 309 13.39 9.27 6.60
N ASP A 310 13.53 10.39 7.33
CA ASP A 310 12.40 11.16 7.86
C ASP A 310 11.62 11.85 6.75
N ARG A 311 12.32 12.47 5.79
CA ARG A 311 11.69 13.10 4.62
C ARG A 311 10.93 12.08 3.77
N HIS A 312 11.48 10.88 3.57
CA HIS A 312 10.80 9.82 2.84
C HIS A 312 9.52 9.35 3.55
N ARG A 313 9.56 9.21 4.89
CA ARG A 313 8.37 8.86 5.68
C ARG A 313 7.28 9.94 5.60
N LEU A 314 7.66 11.21 5.71
CA LEU A 314 6.73 12.34 5.58
C LEU A 314 6.09 12.38 4.19
N LEU A 315 6.86 12.15 3.14
CA LEU A 315 6.35 12.15 1.78
C LEU A 315 5.43 10.96 1.51
N HIS A 316 5.73 9.79 2.07
CA HIS A 316 4.84 8.65 1.99
C HIS A 316 3.49 8.93 2.69
N GLY A 317 3.52 9.57 3.86
CA GLY A 317 2.32 10.03 4.57
C GLY A 317 1.51 11.06 3.75
N TYR A 318 2.21 12.05 3.20
CA TYR A 318 1.63 13.05 2.29
C TYR A 318 0.94 12.40 1.08
N LYS A 319 1.63 11.50 0.37
CA LYS A 319 1.07 10.73 -0.75
C LYS A 319 -0.21 10.02 -0.33
N ALA A 320 -0.21 9.35 0.81
CA ALA A 320 -1.36 8.59 1.29
C ALA A 320 -2.58 9.50 1.50
N LEU A 321 -2.38 10.68 2.11
CA LEU A 321 -3.43 11.68 2.34
C LEU A 321 -3.98 12.29 1.04
N VAL A 322 -3.11 12.70 0.12
CA VAL A 322 -3.55 13.27 -1.17
C VAL A 322 -4.31 12.24 -1.99
N VAL A 323 -3.79 11.02 -2.10
CA VAL A 323 -4.44 9.92 -2.84
C VAL A 323 -5.82 9.59 -2.28
N VAL A 324 -5.97 9.49 -0.95
CA VAL A 324 -7.28 9.21 -0.35
C VAL A 324 -8.23 10.40 -0.51
N GLY A 325 -7.74 11.64 -0.42
CA GLY A 325 -8.53 12.86 -0.69
C GLY A 325 -9.09 12.89 -2.10
N LEU A 326 -8.25 12.63 -3.12
CA LEU A 326 -8.66 12.56 -4.52
C LEU A 326 -9.71 11.46 -4.75
N ARG A 327 -9.54 10.28 -4.14
CA ARG A 327 -10.50 9.17 -4.24
C ARG A 327 -11.82 9.46 -3.54
N ILE A 328 -11.81 10.18 -2.41
CA ILE A 328 -13.02 10.66 -1.75
C ILE A 328 -13.78 11.57 -2.72
N LEU A 329 -13.12 12.56 -3.32
CA LEU A 329 -13.75 13.46 -4.31
C LEU A 329 -14.31 12.69 -5.52
N GLN A 330 -13.55 11.76 -6.08
CA GLN A 330 -14.02 10.91 -7.20
C GLN A 330 -15.32 10.18 -6.83
N LYS A 331 -15.40 9.61 -5.62
CA LYS A 331 -16.57 8.86 -5.15
C LYS A 331 -17.75 9.76 -4.79
N LEU A 332 -17.49 10.96 -4.29
CA LEU A 332 -18.52 11.97 -4.01
C LEU A 332 -19.13 12.52 -5.30
N ALA A 333 -18.30 12.81 -6.30
CA ALA A 333 -18.70 13.39 -7.60
C ALA A 333 -19.58 12.48 -8.45
N VAL A 334 -19.76 11.21 -8.06
CA VAL A 334 -20.72 10.29 -8.68
C VAL A 334 -22.15 10.83 -8.63
N HIS A 335 -22.50 11.57 -7.57
CA HIS A 335 -23.81 12.21 -7.42
C HIS A 335 -23.79 13.61 -8.02
N ALA A 336 -24.81 13.94 -8.81
CA ALA A 336 -24.91 15.24 -9.50
C ALA A 336 -24.88 16.43 -8.52
N ASP A 337 -25.62 16.36 -7.41
CA ASP A 337 -25.70 17.42 -6.40
C ASP A 337 -24.34 17.65 -5.72
N ASN A 338 -23.64 16.56 -5.37
CA ASN A 338 -22.29 16.64 -4.82
C ASN A 338 -21.32 17.24 -5.84
N CYS A 339 -21.42 16.83 -7.11
CA CYS A 339 -20.60 17.36 -8.20
C CYS A 339 -20.82 18.87 -8.39
N MET A 340 -22.06 19.35 -8.21
CA MET A 340 -22.39 20.77 -8.24
C MET A 340 -21.70 21.54 -7.12
N ILE A 341 -21.73 21.02 -5.89
CA ILE A 341 -21.04 21.60 -4.73
C ILE A 341 -19.53 21.64 -4.97
N ILE A 342 -18.93 20.54 -5.45
CA ILE A 342 -17.51 20.47 -5.80
C ILE A 342 -17.15 21.54 -6.84
N SER A 343 -17.93 21.65 -7.93
CA SER A 343 -17.69 22.65 -8.99
C SER A 343 -17.86 24.10 -8.55
N SER A 344 -18.65 24.33 -7.50
CA SER A 344 -18.94 25.66 -6.96
C SER A 344 -18.00 26.07 -5.84
N THR A 345 -17.20 25.13 -5.33
CA THR A 345 -16.18 25.42 -4.33
C THR A 345 -14.98 26.06 -5.02
N GLU A 346 -14.70 27.32 -4.68
CA GLU A 346 -13.60 28.08 -5.25
C GLU A 346 -12.23 27.39 -4.99
N GLY A 347 -11.38 27.35 -6.01
CA GLY A 347 -10.02 26.81 -5.92
C GLY A 347 -9.89 25.28 -5.79
N LEU A 348 -10.96 24.55 -5.42
CA LEU A 348 -10.87 23.11 -5.15
C LEU A 348 -10.43 22.30 -6.38
N VAL A 349 -11.01 22.58 -7.55
CA VAL A 349 -10.66 21.90 -8.80
C VAL A 349 -9.22 22.18 -9.19
N LEU A 350 -8.76 23.43 -9.05
CA LEU A 350 -7.35 23.77 -9.32
C LEU A 350 -6.40 23.06 -8.34
N LYS A 351 -6.75 23.02 -7.05
CA LYS A 351 -5.97 22.36 -6.01
C LYS A 351 -5.75 20.88 -6.29
N THR A 352 -6.78 20.18 -6.74
CA THR A 352 -6.67 18.77 -7.14
C THR A 352 -5.65 18.54 -8.28
N MET A 353 -5.34 19.58 -9.07
CA MET A 353 -4.41 19.55 -10.21
C MET A 353 -3.05 20.13 -9.92
N ALA A 354 -2.90 20.92 -8.84
CA ALA A 354 -1.64 21.55 -8.45
C ALA A 354 -0.49 20.54 -8.25
N HIS A 355 -0.81 19.28 -7.91
CA HIS A 355 0.20 18.24 -7.74
C HIS A 355 0.80 17.73 -9.07
N LEU A 356 0.09 17.91 -10.20
CA LEU A 356 0.60 17.55 -11.52
C LEU A 356 1.71 18.51 -11.97
N THR A 357 1.63 19.79 -11.58
CA THR A 357 2.61 20.83 -11.94
C THR A 357 3.94 20.75 -11.22
N SER A 358 4.07 19.89 -10.20
CA SER A 358 5.33 19.79 -9.43
C SER A 358 6.34 18.90 -10.14
N GLY A 359 7.00 19.45 -11.17
CA GLY A 359 8.02 18.74 -11.95
C GLY A 359 9.19 18.20 -11.10
N HIS A 360 9.49 18.85 -9.98
CA HIS A 360 10.51 18.39 -9.01
C HIS A 360 10.10 17.06 -8.33
N LEU A 361 8.81 16.88 -8.01
CA LEU A 361 8.34 15.63 -7.40
C LEU A 361 8.43 14.44 -8.35
N HIS A 362 8.25 14.65 -9.66
CA HIS A 362 8.39 13.58 -10.65
C HIS A 362 9.84 13.07 -10.73
N GLY A 363 10.83 13.96 -10.62
CA GLY A 363 12.25 13.59 -10.63
C GLY A 363 12.76 13.00 -9.32
N ASP A 364 12.50 13.67 -8.19
CA ASP A 364 13.09 13.29 -6.90
C ASP A 364 12.33 12.15 -6.21
N HIS A 365 11.03 12.01 -6.51
CA HIS A 365 10.10 11.15 -5.78
C HIS A 365 9.07 10.51 -6.72
N HIS A 366 9.58 9.87 -7.77
CA HIS A 366 8.82 9.33 -8.89
C HIS A 366 7.62 8.45 -8.47
N ASP A 367 7.82 7.50 -7.55
CA ASP A 367 6.78 6.54 -7.15
C ASP A 367 5.65 7.18 -6.33
N GLU A 368 5.98 8.11 -5.44
CA GLU A 368 5.02 8.93 -4.70
C GLU A 368 4.20 9.78 -5.65
N TRP A 369 4.87 10.51 -6.54
CA TRP A 369 4.24 11.40 -7.50
C TRP A 369 3.34 10.65 -8.49
N CYS A 370 3.80 9.53 -9.06
CA CYS A 370 3.00 8.71 -9.97
C CYS A 370 1.67 8.27 -9.33
N GLY A 371 1.71 7.90 -8.04
CA GLY A 371 0.51 7.52 -7.29
C GLY A 371 -0.51 8.65 -7.18
N ILE A 372 -0.04 9.89 -6.99
CA ILE A 372 -0.89 11.08 -6.94
C ILE A 372 -1.41 11.42 -8.33
N ALA A 373 -0.53 11.47 -9.34
CA ALA A 373 -0.86 11.85 -10.71
C ALA A 373 -1.96 10.95 -11.32
N VAL A 374 -1.86 9.63 -11.12
CA VAL A 374 -2.89 8.67 -11.54
C VAL A 374 -4.26 9.02 -10.97
N GLU A 375 -4.35 9.37 -9.69
CA GLU A 375 -5.64 9.67 -9.05
C GLU A 375 -6.17 11.07 -9.40
N SER A 376 -5.28 12.04 -9.65
CA SER A 376 -5.65 13.37 -10.16
C SER A 376 -6.24 13.28 -11.56
N LEU A 377 -5.58 12.57 -12.49
CA LEU A 377 -6.05 12.42 -13.88
C LEU A 377 -7.38 11.65 -13.97
N LYS A 378 -7.58 10.63 -13.12
CA LYS A 378 -8.88 9.95 -12.99
C LYS A 378 -9.98 10.90 -12.51
N LEU A 379 -9.68 11.72 -11.50
CA LEU A 379 -10.64 12.71 -11.00
C LEU A 379 -11.00 13.72 -12.08
N MET A 380 -10.01 14.24 -12.83
CA MET A 380 -10.27 15.14 -13.97
C MET A 380 -11.23 14.51 -14.98
N THR A 381 -10.93 13.29 -15.41
CA THR A 381 -11.76 12.56 -16.38
C THR A 381 -13.18 12.40 -15.87
N GLY A 382 -13.34 12.07 -14.58
CA GLY A 382 -14.64 11.97 -13.91
C GLY A 382 -15.39 13.30 -13.86
N LEU A 383 -14.73 14.38 -13.49
CA LEU A 383 -15.32 15.73 -13.41
C LEU A 383 -15.72 16.25 -14.80
N MET A 384 -14.88 16.03 -15.82
CA MET A 384 -15.18 16.41 -17.21
C MET A 384 -16.33 15.61 -17.84
N ALA A 385 -16.65 14.45 -17.26
CA ALA A 385 -17.81 13.62 -17.66
C ALA A 385 -19.14 14.12 -17.07
N ALA A 386 -19.12 15.09 -16.14
CA ALA A 386 -20.34 15.63 -15.55
C ALA A 386 -21.25 16.25 -16.64
N PRO A 387 -22.58 16.04 -16.57
CA PRO A 387 -23.53 16.60 -17.53
C PRO A 387 -23.89 18.06 -17.20
N GLY A 388 -24.55 18.73 -18.15
CA GLY A 388 -25.18 20.04 -17.94
C GLY A 388 -24.21 21.20 -17.71
N GLU A 389 -24.72 22.25 -17.06
CA GLU A 389 -23.97 23.47 -16.73
C GLU A 389 -22.76 23.19 -15.84
N THR A 390 -22.92 22.32 -14.83
CA THR A 390 -21.85 21.84 -13.95
C THR A 390 -20.67 21.28 -14.74
N GLY A 391 -20.96 20.41 -15.71
CA GLY A 391 -19.94 19.84 -16.58
C GLY A 391 -19.24 20.89 -17.43
N THR A 392 -19.99 21.86 -17.95
CA THR A 392 -19.41 22.96 -18.74
C THR A 392 -18.48 23.82 -17.90
N LYS A 393 -18.90 24.17 -16.68
CA LYS A 393 -18.07 24.91 -15.72
C LYS A 393 -16.80 24.13 -15.34
N LEU A 394 -16.92 22.84 -15.03
CA LEU A 394 -15.78 21.98 -14.68
C LEU A 394 -14.79 21.85 -15.84
N ARG A 395 -15.28 21.63 -17.07
CA ARG A 395 -14.42 21.61 -18.26
C ARG A 395 -13.69 22.93 -18.43
N HIS A 396 -14.38 24.08 -18.28
CA HIS A 396 -13.73 25.38 -18.37
C HIS A 396 -12.64 25.59 -17.30
N GLN A 397 -12.92 25.21 -16.05
CA GLN A 397 -11.93 25.28 -14.96
C GLN A 397 -10.71 24.38 -15.22
N ILE A 398 -10.94 23.16 -15.69
CA ILE A 398 -9.87 22.19 -15.99
C ILE A 398 -9.05 22.64 -17.20
N SER A 399 -9.69 23.18 -18.24
CA SER A 399 -9.01 23.77 -19.39
C SER A 399 -8.13 24.96 -19.03
N GLY A 400 -8.43 25.67 -17.92
CA GLY A 400 -7.54 26.70 -17.38
C GLY A 400 -6.17 26.18 -16.93
N SER A 401 -6.03 24.87 -16.74
CA SER A 401 -4.76 24.19 -16.40
C SER A 401 -4.16 23.43 -17.58
N MET A 402 -4.51 23.78 -18.83
CA MET A 402 -4.08 23.03 -20.03
C MET A 402 -2.55 22.93 -20.16
N GLU A 403 -1.83 24.05 -20.04
CA GLU A 403 -0.36 24.08 -20.16
C GLU A 403 0.35 23.18 -19.15
N ALA A 404 -0.14 23.19 -17.90
CA ALA A 404 0.35 22.32 -16.84
C ALA A 404 0.19 20.83 -17.18
N VAL A 405 -0.97 20.47 -17.73
CA VAL A 405 -1.25 19.09 -18.14
C VAL A 405 -0.41 18.71 -19.36
N ILE A 406 -0.18 19.60 -20.32
CA ILE A 406 0.70 19.37 -21.47
C ILE A 406 2.12 19.07 -21.00
N SER A 407 2.70 19.94 -20.16
CA SER A 407 4.05 19.76 -19.63
C SER A 407 4.19 18.46 -18.84
N THR A 408 3.20 18.15 -17.99
CA THR A 408 3.14 16.86 -17.27
C THR A 408 3.09 15.69 -18.25
N SER A 409 2.33 15.84 -19.33
CA SER A 409 2.17 14.78 -20.33
C SER A 409 3.46 14.51 -21.09
N GLU A 410 4.17 15.57 -21.50
CA GLU A 410 5.46 15.46 -22.17
C GLU A 410 6.48 14.77 -21.25
N SER A 411 6.56 15.21 -19.98
CA SER A 411 7.45 14.61 -18.99
C SER A 411 7.15 13.13 -18.73
N VAL A 412 5.87 12.76 -18.59
CA VAL A 412 5.44 11.36 -18.39
C VAL A 412 5.73 10.49 -19.61
N MET A 413 5.56 11.03 -20.82
CA MET A 413 5.76 10.28 -22.06
C MET A 413 7.25 9.95 -22.28
N ASP A 414 8.13 10.89 -21.95
CA ASP A 414 9.58 10.72 -22.05
C ASP A 414 10.19 9.91 -20.88
N CYS A 415 9.45 9.73 -19.80
CA CYS A 415 9.93 9.02 -18.62
C CYS A 415 9.86 7.48 -18.83
N PRO A 416 10.98 6.75 -18.69
CA PRO A 416 11.02 5.30 -18.84
C PRO A 416 10.39 4.56 -17.66
N ASP A 417 10.43 5.15 -16.46
CA ASP A 417 9.89 4.54 -15.23
C ASP A 417 8.38 4.75 -15.07
N CYS A 418 7.82 5.74 -15.78
CA CYS A 418 6.39 6.00 -15.78
C CYS A 418 5.63 4.82 -16.40
N ASN A 419 4.74 4.20 -15.63
CA ASN A 419 4.01 3.04 -16.11
C ASN A 419 3.02 3.39 -17.25
N LEU A 420 2.73 2.40 -18.08
CA LEU A 420 1.80 2.50 -19.21
C LEU A 420 0.39 2.98 -18.83
N LEU A 421 -0.08 2.70 -17.60
CA LEU A 421 -1.41 3.15 -17.15
C LEU A 421 -1.43 4.69 -17.03
N LEU A 422 -0.39 5.28 -16.45
CA LEU A 422 -0.24 6.72 -16.32
C LEU A 422 -0.12 7.36 -17.72
N LYS A 423 0.75 6.83 -18.60
CA LYS A 423 0.87 7.30 -19.99
C LYS A 423 -0.48 7.27 -20.72
N ARG A 424 -1.25 6.19 -20.58
CA ARG A 424 -2.60 6.07 -21.16
C ARG A 424 -3.56 7.12 -20.61
N GLN A 425 -3.63 7.31 -19.30
CA GLN A 425 -4.56 8.26 -18.66
C GLN A 425 -4.27 9.71 -19.06
N THR A 426 -2.99 10.05 -19.12
CA THR A 426 -2.52 11.34 -19.60
C THR A 426 -3.02 11.63 -21.02
N VAL A 427 -2.85 10.68 -21.96
CA VAL A 427 -3.35 10.83 -23.34
C VAL A 427 -4.88 10.93 -23.38
N GLN A 428 -5.61 10.21 -22.53
CA GLN A 428 -7.07 10.32 -22.45
C GLN A 428 -7.53 11.72 -22.03
N VAL A 429 -6.87 12.31 -21.04
CA VAL A 429 -7.16 13.68 -20.58
C VAL A 429 -6.81 14.70 -21.67
N LEU A 430 -5.66 14.56 -22.35
CA LEU A 430 -5.29 15.43 -23.48
C LEU A 430 -6.32 15.41 -24.61
N LEU A 431 -6.78 14.21 -24.98
CA LEU A 431 -7.82 14.06 -25.99
C LEU A 431 -9.11 14.74 -25.56
N ASP A 432 -9.54 14.50 -24.32
CA ASP A 432 -10.80 15.04 -23.81
C ASP A 432 -10.83 16.56 -23.69
N MET A 433 -9.68 17.16 -23.37
CA MET A 433 -9.50 18.62 -23.38
C MET A 433 -9.35 19.22 -24.79
N SER A 434 -9.29 18.38 -25.84
CA SER A 434 -9.09 18.80 -27.24
C SER A 434 -7.82 19.61 -27.46
N VAL A 435 -6.74 19.26 -26.76
CA VAL A 435 -5.45 19.95 -26.82
C VAL A 435 -4.78 19.76 -28.18
N ASP A 436 -4.14 20.80 -28.68
CA ASP A 436 -3.21 20.66 -29.80
C ASP A 436 -1.96 19.88 -29.35
N THR A 437 -1.90 18.63 -29.77
CA THR A 437 -0.82 17.68 -29.46
C THR A 437 0.31 17.73 -30.50
N SER A 438 0.37 18.80 -31.30
CA SER A 438 1.43 19.00 -32.28
C SER A 438 2.82 19.05 -31.64
N SER A 439 2.97 19.60 -30.43
CA SER A 439 4.25 19.58 -29.69
C SER A 439 4.73 18.16 -29.39
N ILE A 440 3.80 17.29 -28.95
CA ILE A 440 4.08 15.87 -28.65
C ILE A 440 4.51 15.12 -29.90
N ILE A 441 3.89 15.41 -31.04
CA ILE A 441 4.17 14.72 -32.31
C ILE A 441 5.45 15.23 -32.97
N ALA A 442 5.73 16.54 -32.86
CA ALA A 442 6.87 17.19 -33.51
C ALA A 442 8.19 17.06 -32.73
N ALA A 443 8.15 16.69 -31.45
CA ALA A 443 9.33 16.70 -30.58
C ALA A 443 10.41 15.68 -30.96
N ASN A 444 10.04 14.40 -31.17
CA ASN A 444 10.92 13.37 -31.72
C ASN A 444 10.11 12.15 -32.21
N GLU A 445 10.73 11.30 -33.03
CA GLU A 445 10.07 10.12 -33.59
C GLU A 445 9.74 9.04 -32.53
N SER A 446 10.53 8.90 -31.47
CA SER A 446 10.26 7.94 -30.38
C SER A 446 8.95 8.24 -29.67
N ARG A 447 8.78 9.49 -29.20
CA ARG A 447 7.59 10.00 -28.52
C ARG A 447 6.36 9.86 -29.40
N LYS A 448 6.49 10.14 -30.70
CA LYS A 448 5.43 9.95 -31.69
C LYS A 448 5.02 8.48 -31.83
N VAL A 449 5.97 7.55 -31.85
CA VAL A 449 5.69 6.10 -31.91
C VAL A 449 4.93 5.63 -30.67
N ILE A 450 5.40 5.95 -29.45
CA ILE A 450 4.71 5.54 -28.23
C ILE A 450 3.33 6.22 -28.10
N PHE A 451 3.21 7.49 -28.48
CA PHE A 451 1.92 8.19 -28.52
C PHE A 451 0.94 7.49 -29.46
N THR A 452 1.41 7.05 -30.64
CA THR A 452 0.62 6.29 -31.61
C THR A 452 0.15 4.95 -31.05
N TRP A 453 1.03 4.22 -30.35
CA TRP A 453 0.66 2.97 -29.67
C TRP A 453 -0.39 3.19 -28.58
N ILE A 454 -0.27 4.26 -27.79
CA ILE A 454 -1.26 4.59 -26.76
C ILE A 454 -2.60 4.97 -27.38
N LEU A 455 -2.62 5.76 -28.46
CA LEU A 455 -3.84 6.09 -29.20
C LEU A 455 -4.53 4.83 -29.74
N LEU A 456 -3.77 3.91 -30.32
CA LEU A 456 -4.26 2.63 -30.81
C LEU A 456 -4.85 1.80 -29.65
N HIS A 457 -4.13 1.74 -28.53
CA HIS A 457 -4.58 1.06 -27.32
C HIS A 457 -5.89 1.65 -26.78
N ILE A 458 -6.04 2.98 -26.76
CA ILE A 458 -7.28 3.67 -26.33
C ILE A 458 -8.41 3.36 -27.30
N PHE A 459 -8.17 3.50 -28.60
CA PHE A 459 -9.17 3.29 -29.64
C PHE A 459 -9.75 1.88 -29.61
N LEU A 460 -8.90 0.86 -29.55
CA LEU A 460 -9.30 -0.55 -29.68
C LEU A 460 -9.81 -1.16 -28.37
N LEU A 461 -9.27 -0.77 -27.23
CA LEU A 461 -9.58 -1.40 -25.94
C LEU A 461 -10.33 -0.43 -25.02
N PRO A 462 -11.56 -0.76 -24.59
CA PRO A 462 -12.29 0.06 -23.62
C PRO A 462 -11.61 0.03 -22.25
N ASP A 463 -11.80 1.10 -21.48
CA ASP A 463 -11.35 1.13 -20.09
C ASP A 463 -12.14 0.12 -19.25
N ARG A 464 -11.43 -0.62 -18.38
CA ARG A 464 -12.03 -1.64 -17.51
C ARG A 464 -12.79 -1.06 -16.31
N GLU A 465 -13.07 0.24 -16.28
CA GLU A 465 -13.64 0.84 -15.07
C GLU A 465 -15.01 0.22 -14.75
N ARG A 466 -15.05 -0.42 -13.57
CA ARG A 466 -16.23 -1.02 -12.93
C ARG A 466 -17.17 0.06 -12.38
N CYS A 467 -17.30 1.20 -13.06
CA CYS A 467 -18.18 2.28 -12.62
C CYS A 467 -19.51 2.18 -13.35
N GLY A 468 -20.59 1.93 -12.60
CA GLY A 468 -21.96 1.88 -13.15
C GLY A 468 -22.53 3.25 -13.59
N SER A 469 -21.69 4.26 -13.83
CA SER A 469 -22.14 5.57 -14.31
C SER A 469 -22.26 5.58 -15.83
N ILE A 470 -23.49 5.77 -16.32
CA ILE A 470 -23.79 5.92 -17.75
C ILE A 470 -22.96 7.05 -18.37
N HIS A 471 -22.70 8.13 -17.63
CA HIS A 471 -21.92 9.27 -18.11
C HIS A 471 -20.46 8.91 -18.37
N LEU A 472 -19.83 8.14 -17.48
CA LEU A 472 -18.45 7.66 -17.68
C LEU A 472 -18.33 6.68 -18.85
N ALA A 473 -19.32 5.78 -19.02
CA ALA A 473 -19.35 4.88 -20.17
C ALA A 473 -19.46 5.65 -21.50
N LYS A 474 -20.36 6.65 -21.56
CA LYS A 474 -20.48 7.54 -22.72
C LYS A 474 -19.19 8.33 -22.97
N LYS A 475 -18.56 8.83 -21.90
CA LYS A 475 -17.30 9.55 -21.94
C LYS A 475 -16.17 8.69 -22.49
N GLY A 476 -16.02 7.46 -22.01
CA GLY A 476 -15.05 6.50 -22.56
C GLY A 476 -15.27 6.26 -24.05
N SER A 477 -16.53 6.08 -24.48
CA SER A 477 -16.84 5.96 -25.91
C SER A 477 -16.48 7.21 -26.73
N TYR A 478 -16.69 8.39 -26.17
CA TYR A 478 -16.31 9.66 -26.79
C TYR A 478 -14.79 9.79 -26.92
N ILE A 479 -14.04 9.53 -25.86
CA ILE A 479 -12.56 9.56 -25.85
C ILE A 479 -11.99 8.55 -26.85
N ARG A 480 -12.58 7.35 -26.98
CA ARG A 480 -12.18 6.39 -28.02
C ARG A 480 -12.36 6.95 -29.43
N LYS A 481 -13.49 7.62 -29.70
CA LYS A 481 -13.71 8.26 -31.01
C LYS A 481 -12.68 9.36 -31.28
N LEU A 482 -12.34 10.17 -30.27
CA LEU A 482 -11.28 11.17 -30.37
C LEU A 482 -9.92 10.55 -30.61
N ALA A 483 -9.59 9.46 -29.91
CA ALA A 483 -8.35 8.71 -30.12
C ALA A 483 -8.28 8.19 -31.56
N GLY A 484 -9.39 7.68 -32.09
CA GLY A 484 -9.49 7.25 -33.49
C GLY A 484 -9.23 8.39 -34.47
N GLY A 485 -9.91 9.53 -34.31
CA GLY A 485 -9.69 10.71 -35.15
C GLY A 485 -8.26 11.24 -35.07
N LYS A 486 -7.67 11.27 -33.88
CA LYS A 486 -6.28 11.72 -33.69
C LYS A 486 -5.28 10.73 -34.30
N LEU A 487 -5.50 9.43 -34.12
CA LEU A 487 -4.68 8.37 -34.72
C LEU A 487 -4.71 8.48 -36.26
N GLN A 488 -5.88 8.76 -36.83
CA GLN A 488 -6.02 9.00 -38.26
C GLN A 488 -5.18 10.20 -38.74
N SER A 489 -5.21 11.30 -37.99
CA SER A 489 -4.40 12.50 -38.25
C SER A 489 -2.90 12.21 -38.14
N VAL A 490 -2.44 11.52 -37.09
CA VAL A 490 -1.02 11.21 -36.87
C VAL A 490 -0.47 10.32 -37.99
N LEU A 491 -1.26 9.35 -38.44
CA LEU A 491 -0.91 8.43 -39.53
C LEU A 491 -1.23 8.99 -40.92
N SER A 492 -1.75 10.23 -41.02
CA SER A 492 -2.13 10.88 -42.28
C SER A 492 -3.05 10.03 -43.17
N LEU A 493 -3.97 9.28 -42.57
CA LEU A 493 -4.84 8.35 -43.27
C LEU A 493 -6.02 9.08 -43.95
N GLN A 494 -6.18 8.91 -45.27
CA GLN A 494 -7.20 9.60 -46.08
C GLN A 494 -8.65 9.08 -45.92
N SER A 495 -8.89 8.14 -45.01
CA SER A 495 -10.18 7.46 -44.85
C SER A 495 -11.18 8.30 -44.04
N GLU A 496 -11.81 9.31 -44.63
CA GLU A 496 -13.02 9.90 -44.04
C GLU A 496 -14.18 8.88 -44.12
N GLY A 497 -14.42 8.12 -43.04
CA GLY A 497 -15.68 7.41 -42.82
C GLY A 497 -15.61 5.95 -42.32
N SER A 498 -16.48 5.63 -41.36
CA SER A 498 -16.72 4.32 -40.70
C SER A 498 -15.54 3.66 -39.99
N GLU A 499 -15.80 3.11 -38.79
CA GLU A 499 -14.83 2.36 -37.98
C GLU A 499 -14.17 1.21 -38.76
N THR A 500 -14.93 0.52 -39.62
CA THR A 500 -14.43 -0.59 -40.44
C THR A 500 -13.32 -0.19 -41.43
N ARG A 501 -13.47 0.95 -42.13
CA ARG A 501 -12.42 1.42 -43.06
C ARG A 501 -11.17 1.88 -42.33
N MET A 502 -11.34 2.49 -41.15
CA MET A 502 -10.22 2.85 -40.29
C MET A 502 -9.46 1.60 -39.81
N LEU A 503 -10.15 0.53 -39.41
CA LEU A 503 -9.52 -0.72 -39.03
C LEU A 503 -8.76 -1.39 -40.19
N GLN A 504 -9.26 -1.25 -41.42
CA GLN A 504 -8.56 -1.75 -42.61
C GLN A 504 -7.24 -1.03 -42.85
N SER A 505 -7.23 0.31 -42.81
CA SER A 505 -6.01 1.10 -42.98
C SER A 505 -5.02 0.88 -41.84
N LEU A 506 -5.51 0.81 -40.59
CA LEU A 506 -4.68 0.46 -39.43
C LEU A 506 -4.08 -0.95 -39.55
N GLY A 507 -4.82 -1.91 -40.11
CA GLY A 507 -4.28 -3.25 -40.37
C GLY A 507 -3.08 -3.21 -41.31
N ALA A 508 -3.16 -2.45 -42.40
CA ALA A 508 -2.04 -2.30 -43.32
C ALA A 508 -0.81 -1.62 -42.67
N VAL A 509 -1.03 -0.65 -41.79
CA VAL A 509 0.03 0.12 -41.11
C VAL A 509 0.57 -0.59 -39.86
N ALA A 510 -0.17 -1.55 -39.29
CA ALA A 510 0.24 -2.27 -38.08
C ALA A 510 1.61 -2.94 -38.22
N GLY A 511 1.93 -3.49 -39.40
CA GLY A 511 3.23 -4.08 -39.66
C GLY A 511 4.38 -3.08 -39.64
N ASP A 512 4.18 -1.89 -40.20
CA ASP A 512 5.16 -0.79 -40.14
C ASP A 512 5.37 -0.34 -38.70
N LEU A 513 4.28 -0.14 -37.94
CA LEU A 513 4.37 0.28 -36.54
C LEU A 513 5.11 -0.75 -35.66
N VAL A 514 4.84 -2.04 -35.87
CA VAL A 514 5.55 -3.14 -35.18
C VAL A 514 7.04 -3.15 -35.56
N SER A 515 7.35 -3.03 -36.86
CA SER A 515 8.73 -2.97 -37.35
C SER A 515 9.49 -1.77 -36.79
N ARG A 516 8.92 -0.56 -36.87
CA ARG A 516 9.53 0.67 -36.34
C ARG A 516 9.79 0.62 -34.84
N THR A 517 9.03 -0.18 -34.10
CA THR A 517 9.19 -0.29 -32.66
C THR A 517 10.24 -1.34 -32.28
N ILE A 518 10.19 -2.53 -32.89
CA ILE A 518 11.03 -3.67 -32.51
C ILE A 518 12.35 -3.70 -33.31
N VAL A 519 12.31 -3.28 -34.57
CA VAL A 519 13.47 -3.33 -35.48
C VAL A 519 14.27 -2.04 -35.41
N ASP A 520 13.61 -0.88 -35.55
CA ASP A 520 14.27 0.43 -35.61
C ASP A 520 14.53 1.05 -34.22
N ALA A 521 14.28 0.26 -33.17
CA ALA A 521 14.31 0.61 -31.75
C ALA A 521 15.22 1.78 -31.39
N ILE A 522 14.61 2.89 -30.97
CA ILE A 522 15.32 4.11 -30.56
C ILE A 522 15.60 4.09 -29.02
N ASP A 523 14.78 3.39 -28.22
CA ASP A 523 14.87 3.33 -26.75
C ASP A 523 14.18 2.06 -26.17
N ASN A 524 14.87 1.33 -25.27
CA ASN A 524 14.39 0.11 -24.61
C ASN A 524 13.10 0.30 -23.80
N SER A 525 12.90 1.48 -23.20
CA SER A 525 11.69 1.79 -22.43
C SER A 525 10.43 1.84 -23.29
N HIS A 526 10.53 2.44 -24.49
CA HIS A 526 9.45 2.49 -25.46
C HIS A 526 9.17 1.12 -26.08
N ILE A 527 10.20 0.28 -26.28
CA ILE A 527 10.00 -1.12 -26.67
C ILE A 527 9.17 -1.83 -25.60
N LEU A 528 9.52 -1.69 -24.33
CA LEU A 528 8.80 -2.31 -23.23
C LEU A 528 7.32 -1.89 -23.21
N ASP A 529 7.03 -0.60 -23.28
CA ASP A 529 5.65 -0.09 -23.32
C ASP A 529 4.86 -0.63 -24.52
N ALA A 530 5.46 -0.62 -25.71
CA ALA A 530 4.82 -1.14 -26.92
C ALA A 530 4.56 -2.64 -26.84
N VAL A 531 5.51 -3.42 -26.30
CA VAL A 531 5.35 -4.86 -26.08
C VAL A 531 4.22 -5.13 -25.07
N LEU A 532 4.10 -4.34 -24.00
CA LEU A 532 2.99 -4.43 -23.05
C LEU A 532 1.63 -4.13 -23.70
N ILE A 533 1.57 -3.14 -24.59
CA ILE A 533 0.37 -2.83 -25.38
C ILE A 533 0.06 -3.98 -26.35
N LEU A 534 1.05 -4.51 -27.05
CA LEU A 534 0.91 -5.64 -27.97
C LEU A 534 0.39 -6.89 -27.27
N ILE A 535 0.95 -7.21 -26.09
CA ILE A 535 0.47 -8.28 -25.21
C ILE A 535 -1.03 -8.08 -24.95
N ASP A 536 -1.43 -6.86 -24.64
CA ASP A 536 -2.80 -6.56 -24.28
C ASP A 536 -3.78 -6.65 -25.46
N LEU A 537 -3.35 -6.17 -26.62
CA LEU A 537 -4.06 -6.32 -27.89
C LEU A 537 -4.21 -7.79 -28.26
N CYS A 538 -3.13 -8.58 -28.24
CA CYS A 538 -3.18 -10.01 -28.56
C CYS A 538 -4.07 -10.82 -27.61
N ARG A 539 -4.13 -10.41 -26.34
CA ARG A 539 -4.94 -11.07 -25.31
C ARG A 539 -6.42 -10.71 -25.39
N ARG A 540 -6.75 -9.44 -25.65
CA ARG A 540 -8.13 -8.93 -25.52
C ARG A 540 -8.83 -8.73 -26.85
N TYR A 541 -8.12 -8.34 -27.90
CA TYR A 541 -8.71 -8.09 -29.20
C TYR A 541 -8.83 -9.40 -29.97
N THR A 542 -10.03 -9.99 -29.93
CA THR A 542 -10.32 -11.32 -30.52
C THR A 542 -11.25 -11.24 -31.74
N GLU A 543 -11.69 -10.04 -32.10
CA GLU A 543 -12.53 -9.83 -33.27
C GLU A 543 -11.75 -10.17 -34.55
N ARG A 544 -12.25 -11.14 -35.33
CA ARG A 544 -11.68 -11.44 -36.64
C ARG A 544 -11.92 -10.26 -37.55
N GLY A 545 -10.85 -9.65 -38.04
CA GLY A 545 -10.92 -8.48 -38.90
C GLY A 545 -9.58 -8.16 -39.53
N VAL A 546 -9.62 -7.24 -40.49
CA VAL A 546 -8.45 -6.83 -41.28
C VAL A 546 -7.33 -6.25 -40.40
N PHE A 547 -7.69 -5.58 -39.30
CA PHE A 547 -6.70 -5.10 -38.32
C PHE A 547 -5.91 -6.25 -37.68
N LEU A 548 -6.60 -7.27 -37.15
CA LEU A 548 -5.96 -8.41 -36.49
C LEU A 548 -5.04 -9.18 -37.46
N GLU A 549 -5.45 -9.30 -38.72
CA GLU A 549 -4.65 -9.94 -39.77
C GLU A 549 -3.39 -9.12 -40.09
N GLY A 550 -3.53 -7.80 -40.20
CA GLY A 550 -2.40 -6.88 -40.34
C GLY A 550 -1.41 -6.98 -39.18
N LEU A 551 -1.91 -7.04 -37.94
CA LEU A 551 -1.11 -7.22 -36.74
C LEU A 551 -0.35 -8.55 -36.75
N LYS A 552 -1.02 -9.66 -37.08
CA LYS A 552 -0.38 -10.99 -37.19
C LYS A 552 0.74 -10.98 -38.21
N ASN A 553 0.50 -10.43 -39.40
CA ASN A 553 1.52 -10.32 -40.45
C ASN A 553 2.69 -9.43 -40.00
N GLY A 554 2.40 -8.31 -39.33
CA GLY A 554 3.40 -7.44 -38.73
C GLY A 554 4.33 -8.16 -37.75
N ILE A 555 3.76 -8.89 -36.79
CA ILE A 555 4.53 -9.68 -35.81
C ILE A 555 5.30 -10.81 -36.51
N THR A 556 4.69 -11.48 -37.50
CA THR A 556 5.35 -12.54 -38.28
C THR A 556 6.62 -12.02 -38.95
N ASN A 557 6.59 -10.81 -39.51
CA ASN A 557 7.73 -10.23 -40.22
C ASN A 557 8.91 -9.92 -39.30
N VAL A 558 8.65 -9.51 -38.06
CA VAL A 558 9.69 -9.18 -37.07
C VAL A 558 10.08 -10.37 -36.17
N LEU A 559 9.36 -11.49 -36.29
CA LEU A 559 9.55 -12.69 -35.50
C LEU A 559 11.01 -13.19 -35.45
N PRO A 560 11.79 -13.21 -36.57
CA PRO A 560 13.18 -13.64 -36.51
C PRO A 560 14.01 -12.80 -35.52
N LYS A 561 13.81 -11.48 -35.51
CA LYS A 561 14.53 -10.56 -34.62
C LYS A 561 14.09 -10.73 -33.16
N ILE A 562 12.79 -10.91 -32.92
CA ILE A 562 12.27 -11.24 -31.57
C ILE A 562 12.91 -12.54 -31.05
N LEU A 563 12.98 -13.57 -31.89
CA LEU A 563 13.59 -14.84 -31.51
C LEU A 563 15.10 -14.71 -31.25
N GLN A 564 15.82 -13.97 -32.09
CA GLN A 564 17.24 -13.69 -31.86
C GLN A 564 17.48 -12.98 -30.53
N GLU A 565 16.67 -11.97 -30.19
CA GLU A 565 16.78 -11.22 -28.94
C GLU A 565 16.54 -12.11 -27.70
N ILE A 566 15.54 -13.00 -27.75
CA ILE A 566 15.27 -13.89 -26.60
C ILE A 566 16.28 -15.04 -26.49
N ILE A 567 16.92 -15.46 -27.58
CA ILE A 567 17.92 -16.56 -27.61
C ILE A 567 19.33 -16.05 -27.26
N GLY A 568 19.70 -14.84 -27.70
CA GLY A 568 21.06 -14.28 -27.66
C GLY A 568 21.71 -14.12 -26.27
N CYS A 569 20.98 -14.41 -25.19
CA CYS A 569 21.51 -14.37 -23.82
C CYS A 569 22.10 -15.72 -23.34
N GLY A 570 22.00 -16.79 -24.14
CA GLY A 570 22.45 -18.14 -23.74
C GLY A 570 23.88 -18.54 -24.13
N SER A 571 24.59 -17.73 -24.91
CA SER A 571 25.88 -18.10 -25.53
C SER A 571 27.07 -17.31 -24.99
N THR A 572 27.18 -17.20 -23.66
CA THR A 572 28.45 -16.99 -22.96
C THR A 572 28.55 -17.92 -21.74
N SER A 573 28.44 -19.22 -21.98
CA SER A 573 29.25 -20.18 -21.24
C SER A 573 30.12 -20.86 -22.27
N GLU A 574 31.36 -20.38 -22.37
CA GLU A 574 32.41 -21.10 -23.07
C GLU A 574 32.38 -22.56 -22.63
N GLU A 575 32.37 -23.44 -23.62
CA GLU A 575 32.73 -24.84 -23.46
C GLU A 575 34.01 -24.90 -22.63
N ILE A 576 33.93 -25.42 -21.40
CA ILE A 576 35.11 -25.87 -20.68
C ILE A 576 35.63 -27.08 -21.47
N GLN A 577 36.50 -26.81 -22.43
CA GLN A 577 37.44 -27.79 -22.92
C GLN A 577 38.37 -28.13 -21.75
N VAL A 578 38.16 -29.34 -21.23
CA VAL A 578 39.11 -30.03 -20.37
C VAL A 578 40.38 -30.25 -21.18
N VAL A 579 41.42 -29.45 -20.91
CA VAL A 579 42.80 -29.80 -21.20
C VAL A 579 43.63 -29.55 -19.94
N THR A 580 44.22 -30.65 -19.49
CA THR A 580 45.07 -30.88 -18.33
C THR A 580 46.46 -30.25 -18.46
N GLU A 581 47.01 -29.85 -17.28
CA GLU A 581 48.44 -29.84 -16.89
C GLU A 581 49.38 -28.85 -17.64
N GLU A 582 50.39 -28.18 -17.06
CA GLU A 582 51.02 -28.11 -15.73
C GLU A 582 52.06 -26.96 -15.78
N ASN A 583 52.34 -26.37 -14.60
CA ASN A 583 53.62 -25.80 -14.13
C ASN A 583 54.15 -24.39 -14.49
N ASN A 584 54.52 -23.74 -13.37
CA ASN A 584 55.64 -22.85 -13.07
C ASN A 584 55.55 -21.32 -13.27
N ASP A 585 55.24 -20.65 -12.15
CA ASP A 585 56.13 -19.81 -11.34
C ASP A 585 57.07 -18.75 -11.97
N GLN A 586 56.99 -17.58 -11.32
CA GLN A 586 58.06 -16.62 -10.96
C GLN A 586 58.41 -15.40 -11.84
N VAL A 587 57.99 -14.24 -11.31
CA VAL A 587 58.83 -13.13 -10.77
C VAL A 587 59.61 -12.17 -11.71
N TRP A 588 59.20 -10.89 -11.59
CA TRP A 588 59.93 -9.60 -11.57
C TRP A 588 60.50 -8.90 -12.82
N ALA A 589 60.14 -7.60 -12.84
CA ALA A 589 60.94 -6.39 -13.12
C ALA A 589 61.22 -5.96 -14.58
N ALA A 590 60.88 -4.69 -14.80
CA ALA A 590 61.03 -3.83 -15.98
C ALA A 590 62.48 -3.28 -16.14
N PRO A 591 62.73 -2.21 -16.93
CA PRO A 591 62.43 -1.90 -18.34
C PRO A 591 63.73 -1.54 -19.11
N GLY A 592 63.65 -1.33 -20.43
CA GLY A 592 64.77 -0.69 -21.13
C GLY A 592 64.55 -0.36 -22.60
N ALA A 593 64.96 0.87 -22.94
CA ALA A 593 65.36 1.39 -24.25
C ALA A 593 64.31 2.08 -25.13
N ASP A 594 64.25 3.40 -24.95
CA ASP A 594 64.07 4.43 -25.98
C ASP A 594 65.03 4.25 -27.18
N ILE A 595 64.67 4.79 -28.36
CA ILE A 595 65.54 5.58 -29.26
C ILE A 595 64.70 6.23 -30.40
N GLU A 596 64.75 7.58 -30.40
CA GLU A 596 64.82 8.54 -31.54
C GLU A 596 63.69 8.66 -32.58
N LYS A 597 63.33 9.84 -33.14
CA LYS A 597 63.62 11.28 -32.93
C LYS A 597 62.75 12.11 -33.91
N GLY A 598 62.35 13.32 -33.46
CA GLY A 598 62.25 14.57 -34.25
C GLY A 598 60.97 14.84 -35.07
N ASP A 599 60.44 16.05 -35.23
CA ASP A 599 60.69 17.37 -34.62
C ASP A 599 59.46 18.29 -34.94
N VAL A 600 59.07 19.09 -33.95
CA VAL A 600 58.41 20.43 -33.91
C VAL A 600 57.39 20.88 -35.00
N SER A 601 56.14 21.15 -34.60
CA SER A 601 55.63 22.53 -34.35
C SER A 601 54.15 22.61 -33.94
N GLN A 602 53.87 23.64 -33.14
CA GLN A 602 52.75 23.91 -32.23
C GLN A 602 51.33 24.01 -32.82
N GLY A 603 50.36 23.55 -32.01
CA GLY A 603 49.33 24.47 -31.53
C GLY A 603 47.88 23.96 -31.53
N ARG A 604 47.41 23.36 -30.43
CA ARG A 604 46.14 23.69 -29.72
C ARG A 604 45.81 22.72 -28.58
N GLY A 605 45.57 23.32 -27.40
CA GLY A 605 44.62 22.92 -26.35
C GLY A 605 44.49 21.45 -25.95
N GLN A 606 45.07 21.10 -24.80
CA GLN A 606 44.71 19.93 -24.00
C GLN A 606 43.31 20.10 -23.38
N GLU A 607 42.45 19.10 -23.55
CA GLU A 607 41.53 18.65 -22.49
C GLU A 607 41.62 17.13 -22.42
N ASN A 608 41.87 16.63 -21.21
CA ASN A 608 42.21 15.25 -20.90
C ASN A 608 40.98 14.34 -21.06
N ALA A 609 41.07 13.36 -21.95
CA ALA A 609 40.22 12.17 -21.91
C ALA A 609 40.77 11.22 -20.84
N SER A 610 40.18 11.21 -19.64
CA SER A 610 40.31 10.07 -18.74
C SER A 610 39.35 8.98 -19.22
N SER A 611 39.91 7.90 -19.74
CA SER A 611 39.23 6.63 -19.96
C SER A 611 38.73 6.07 -18.62
N GLN A 612 37.48 6.37 -18.25
CA GLN A 612 36.76 5.59 -17.25
C GLN A 612 36.13 4.38 -17.96
N GLN A 613 36.52 3.19 -17.49
CA GLN A 613 35.83 1.93 -17.73
C GLN A 613 34.32 2.10 -17.59
N LYS A 614 33.61 2.09 -18.72
CA LYS A 614 32.19 1.73 -18.75
C LYS A 614 32.11 0.21 -18.75
N ASN A 615 32.07 -0.39 -17.58
CA ASN A 615 31.52 -1.74 -17.39
C ASN A 615 30.73 -1.69 -16.09
N GLY A 616 29.40 -1.78 -16.20
CA GLY A 616 28.56 -2.02 -15.01
C GLY A 616 27.16 -1.40 -14.95
N ASN A 617 26.51 -0.95 -16.04
CA ASN A 617 25.13 -0.44 -15.89
C ASN A 617 24.12 -0.75 -17.03
N GLU A 618 24.49 -1.49 -18.08
CA GLU A 618 23.56 -1.78 -19.21
C GLU A 618 22.80 -3.11 -19.08
N GLN A 619 23.14 -3.99 -18.14
CA GLN A 619 22.48 -5.30 -17.96
C GLN A 619 21.04 -5.29 -17.40
N PRO A 620 20.59 -4.35 -16.53
CA PRO A 620 19.27 -4.46 -15.90
C PRO A 620 18.10 -4.24 -16.88
N GLU A 621 18.24 -3.36 -17.86
CA GLU A 621 17.14 -3.00 -18.78
C GLU A 621 16.94 -4.00 -19.90
N VAL A 622 18.04 -4.53 -20.45
CA VAL A 622 18.01 -5.58 -21.48
C VAL A 622 17.27 -6.82 -20.96
N SER A 623 17.45 -7.16 -19.67
CA SER A 623 16.71 -8.25 -19.01
C SER A 623 15.19 -8.02 -18.97
N LYS A 624 14.73 -6.77 -18.77
CA LYS A 624 13.28 -6.44 -18.74
C LYS A 624 12.64 -6.55 -20.12
N VAL A 625 13.31 -6.06 -21.16
CA VAL A 625 12.82 -6.15 -22.55
C VAL A 625 12.70 -7.61 -22.97
N GLN A 626 13.72 -8.43 -22.67
CA GLN A 626 13.69 -9.87 -22.96
C GLN A 626 12.51 -10.57 -22.27
N GLU A 627 12.29 -10.30 -20.98
CA GLU A 627 11.17 -10.88 -20.22
C GLU A 627 9.80 -10.47 -20.80
N ALA A 628 9.67 -9.22 -21.24
CA ALA A 628 8.46 -8.73 -21.88
C ALA A 628 8.24 -9.41 -23.25
N LEU A 629 9.29 -9.57 -24.07
CA LEU A 629 9.21 -10.27 -25.36
C LEU A 629 8.85 -11.75 -25.19
N ILE A 630 9.42 -12.44 -24.19
CA ILE A 630 9.02 -13.81 -23.84
C ILE A 630 7.54 -13.85 -23.43
N SER A 631 7.10 -12.87 -22.63
CA SER A 631 5.69 -12.76 -22.22
C SER A 631 4.75 -12.54 -23.42
N LEU A 632 5.17 -11.75 -24.40
CA LEU A 632 4.45 -11.59 -25.67
C LEU A 632 4.34 -12.91 -26.44
N CYS A 633 5.45 -13.62 -26.61
CA CYS A 633 5.47 -14.92 -27.27
C CYS A 633 4.55 -15.93 -26.57
N MET A 634 4.52 -15.96 -25.23
CA MET A 634 3.61 -16.81 -24.47
C MET A 634 2.13 -16.47 -24.73
N VAL A 635 1.78 -15.18 -24.76
CA VAL A 635 0.42 -14.73 -25.08
C VAL A 635 0.03 -15.11 -26.51
N ILE A 636 0.96 -15.02 -27.46
CA ILE A 636 0.76 -15.47 -28.85
C ILE A 636 0.50 -16.98 -28.90
N ILE A 637 1.25 -17.79 -28.15
CA ILE A 637 1.03 -19.24 -28.05
C ILE A 637 -0.38 -19.55 -27.56
N GLU A 638 -0.84 -18.88 -26.51
CA GLU A 638 -2.17 -19.10 -25.93
C GLU A 638 -3.32 -18.66 -26.85
N ASN A 639 -3.13 -17.58 -27.60
CA ASN A 639 -4.22 -16.91 -28.32
C ASN A 639 -4.26 -17.20 -29.82
N TRP A 640 -3.12 -17.47 -30.46
CA TRP A 640 -3.02 -17.63 -31.92
C TRP A 640 -2.57 -19.03 -32.32
N ILE A 641 -1.53 -19.57 -31.68
CA ILE A 641 -0.94 -20.85 -32.08
C ILE A 641 -1.93 -22.00 -31.81
N GLY A 642 -2.08 -22.90 -32.80
CA GLY A 642 -3.05 -23.99 -32.79
C GLY A 642 -4.51 -23.56 -33.09
N LYS A 643 -4.86 -22.28 -32.90
CA LYS A 643 -6.16 -21.70 -33.27
C LYS A 643 -6.20 -21.19 -34.70
N ASP A 644 -5.07 -20.67 -35.18
CA ASP A 644 -4.86 -20.22 -36.56
C ASP A 644 -3.75 -21.06 -37.21
N GLN A 645 -4.14 -21.95 -38.13
CA GLN A 645 -3.22 -22.90 -38.75
C GLN A 645 -2.19 -22.24 -39.67
N ASP A 646 -2.55 -21.14 -40.36
CA ASP A 646 -1.62 -20.46 -41.26
C ASP A 646 -0.53 -19.74 -40.46
N VAL A 647 -0.95 -18.98 -39.43
CA VAL A 647 0.00 -18.31 -38.51
C VAL A 647 0.90 -19.34 -37.83
N THR A 648 0.33 -20.44 -37.34
CA THR A 648 1.11 -21.53 -36.70
C THR A 648 2.19 -22.05 -37.65
N ARG A 649 1.83 -22.37 -38.89
CA ARG A 649 2.77 -22.89 -39.89
C ARG A 649 3.87 -21.88 -40.21
N ARG A 650 3.54 -20.59 -40.36
CA ARG A 650 4.53 -19.54 -40.64
C ARG A 650 5.51 -19.36 -39.49
N PHE A 651 5.01 -19.30 -38.26
CA PHE A 651 5.84 -19.17 -37.06
C PHE A 651 6.77 -20.38 -36.90
N ASP A 652 6.26 -21.60 -37.09
CA ASP A 652 7.07 -22.81 -37.00
C ASP A 652 8.15 -22.87 -38.08
N ASN A 653 7.82 -22.48 -39.32
CA ASN A 653 8.78 -22.43 -40.42
C ASN A 653 9.92 -21.44 -40.10
N ILE A 654 9.58 -20.19 -39.74
CA ILE A 654 10.56 -19.15 -39.36
C ILE A 654 11.45 -19.64 -38.21
N THR A 655 10.86 -20.23 -37.17
CA THR A 655 11.59 -20.74 -36.02
C THR A 655 12.55 -21.85 -36.41
N SER A 656 12.09 -22.81 -37.22
CA SER A 656 12.89 -23.96 -37.66
C SER A 656 14.09 -23.55 -38.51
N THR A 657 13.90 -22.56 -39.39
CA THR A 657 14.97 -21.98 -40.21
C THR A 657 15.99 -21.27 -39.31
N LEU A 658 15.54 -20.43 -38.38
CA LEU A 658 16.44 -19.72 -37.47
C LEU A 658 17.25 -20.69 -36.57
N CYS A 659 16.62 -21.74 -36.04
CA CYS A 659 17.32 -22.78 -35.28
C CYS A 659 18.41 -23.45 -36.13
N SER A 660 18.10 -23.76 -37.40
CA SER A 660 19.07 -24.37 -38.32
C SER A 660 20.23 -23.43 -38.62
N GLU A 661 19.96 -22.14 -38.86
CA GLU A 661 20.97 -21.10 -39.10
C GLU A 661 21.88 -20.86 -37.89
N GLN A 662 21.35 -21.00 -36.67
CA GLN A 662 22.10 -20.87 -35.42
C GLN A 662 22.74 -22.19 -34.94
N GLY A 663 22.66 -23.27 -35.72
CA GLY A 663 23.22 -24.57 -35.34
C GLY A 663 22.54 -25.25 -34.15
N MET A 664 21.33 -24.83 -33.78
CA MET A 664 20.53 -25.40 -32.71
C MET A 664 19.67 -26.58 -33.21
N PRO A 665 19.24 -27.49 -32.31
CA PRO A 665 18.23 -28.50 -32.67
C PRO A 665 16.97 -27.84 -33.20
N VAL A 666 16.53 -28.27 -34.39
CA VAL A 666 15.34 -27.73 -35.05
C VAL A 666 14.12 -27.93 -34.17
N LYS A 667 13.47 -26.81 -33.79
CA LYS A 667 12.27 -26.78 -32.96
C LYS A 667 11.19 -25.95 -33.63
N THR A 668 9.93 -26.27 -33.31
CA THR A 668 8.78 -25.41 -33.62
C THR A 668 8.70 -24.25 -32.62
N PHE A 669 7.85 -23.25 -32.92
CA PHE A 669 7.82 -21.99 -32.17
C PHE A 669 7.50 -22.17 -30.68
N ALA A 670 6.41 -22.87 -30.36
CA ALA A 670 5.96 -23.01 -28.98
C ALA A 670 6.95 -23.77 -28.06
N PRO A 671 7.54 -24.91 -28.47
CA PRO A 671 8.57 -25.59 -27.69
C PRO A 671 9.81 -24.73 -27.42
N LEU A 672 10.29 -23.98 -28.42
CA LEU A 672 11.48 -23.13 -28.25
C LEU A 672 11.24 -22.03 -27.21
N VAL A 673 10.14 -21.28 -27.34
CA VAL A 673 9.79 -20.20 -26.41
C VAL A 673 9.60 -20.74 -24.98
N THR A 674 8.97 -21.90 -24.84
CA THR A 674 8.75 -22.56 -23.55
C THR A 674 10.09 -22.89 -22.88
N GLU A 675 11.05 -23.43 -23.64
CA GLU A 675 12.39 -23.73 -23.12
C GLU A 675 13.15 -22.47 -22.70
N VAL A 676 13.12 -21.40 -23.51
CA VAL A 676 13.77 -20.12 -23.19
C VAL A 676 13.20 -19.54 -21.89
N ARG A 677 11.87 -19.55 -21.75
CA ARG A 677 11.19 -19.11 -20.52
C ARG A 677 11.62 -19.93 -19.31
N ASP A 678 11.67 -21.25 -19.45
CA ASP A 678 12.01 -22.15 -18.35
C ASP A 678 13.48 -22.02 -17.92
N LYS A 679 14.40 -21.72 -18.86
CA LYS A 679 15.79 -21.37 -18.54
C LYS A 679 15.85 -20.07 -17.72
N LEU A 680 15.18 -19.01 -18.17
CA LEU A 680 15.15 -17.73 -17.48
C LEU A 680 14.53 -17.84 -16.06
N LEU A 681 13.50 -18.65 -15.89
CA LEU A 681 12.92 -18.93 -14.57
C LEU A 681 13.89 -19.68 -13.64
N LYS A 682 14.69 -20.61 -14.17
CA LYS A 682 15.72 -21.31 -13.39
C LYS A 682 16.83 -20.37 -12.95
N GLU A 683 17.32 -19.52 -13.84
CA GLU A 683 18.34 -18.51 -13.53
C GLU A 683 17.87 -17.53 -12.44
N LYS A 684 16.63 -17.01 -12.55
CA LYS A 684 16.05 -16.15 -11.51
C LYS A 684 15.85 -16.85 -10.17
N LYS A 685 15.62 -18.17 -10.16
CA LYS A 685 15.51 -18.94 -8.93
C LYS A 685 16.88 -19.12 -8.26
N MET A 686 17.91 -19.46 -9.06
CA MET A 686 19.30 -19.55 -8.58
C MET A 686 19.78 -18.23 -7.96
N LEU A 687 19.44 -17.09 -8.58
CA LEU A 687 19.78 -15.73 -8.10
C LEU A 687 19.04 -15.30 -6.82
N LYS A 688 17.92 -15.95 -6.48
CA LYS A 688 17.17 -15.66 -5.24
C LYS A 688 17.57 -16.57 -4.07
N ASP A 689 18.20 -17.70 -4.38
CA ASP A 689 18.67 -18.68 -3.41
C ASP A 689 20.15 -18.43 -3.01
N TRP A 690 20.81 -17.46 -3.66
CA TRP A 690 22.06 -16.81 -3.25
C TRP A 690 21.77 -15.48 -2.55
#